data_AF-A0A061FBX7-F1
#
_entry.id   AF-A0A061FBX7-F1
#
_cell.length_a   1.000
_cell.length_b   1.000
_cell.length_c   1.000
_cell.angle_alpha   90.00
_cell.angle_beta   90.00
_cell.angle_gamma   90.00
#
_symmetry.space_group_name_H-M   'P 1'
#
loop_
_entity.id
_entity.type
_entity.pdbx_description
1 polymer ?
#
loop_
_entity_poly.entity_id
_entity_poly.type
_entity_poly.pdbx_seq_one_letter_code
_entity_poly.pdbx_strand_id
1 'polypeptide(L)'
;MLVAAIMDIVTSNCDSVEKVSFKPSLPGNAEMRDIAAAIHVIEEGGMHLDEGERNDDDDDGGRGMKGIGIKILEGTTVLGLSRTSELMMFDHSDDTNVESDRGTPKTLALLNKHDSSVGQANLSAAVVPGLWDDLHRQHVAVPFAAWALANWAMASEINRSHIEELDQDGEAVMTALLAPERSVKWHGSLVARLLLEDRNLPLNDSVSDWASSLLSTASHASKNEDISLSRMALSAFLVAVERSLEARRTVMEKGLELMRVTAKRTVKHQQVQEALAKALEFLSTEDLHLSLEESQKWSGILLSWVFGKPSSNAIRSSAIRILSCILEDQGPSSLLISQGWLALLLNDILSSCKTSSVKGGTQPKSETAKTQINQSNILSAAQTGNQLAVAVVNLAGNQLGTTKDSVDTFPLADLLSLEPLAGPFKNLKKDNPPKFDVADSALATLKAIKALTEICAEDSLLQDKITELGVLCLLRRYLLRDDYEKLAAIEAYAASRAPESQERVSSNAGESSPSSTNNPSSVRVPPTAHIRRHAARLLTILSLLPKVQKVIAADETWCKWLEDCANGKISGINDLKIRSYARATLLNVFCNQQIGIDLVNNGPVTSGRDGTSIGPHYGDMIFLINPELPHWKCPGKDQSTVWKDKSLSSEFDSMNSDNELVTKVSDVGDASSSFNVSNNDSESEIPQMDIVFVHGLRGGPYKTWRIAEDTSSTKSGLVEKIDEEAGKLGTFWPGEWLSADFPQARLFSLKYKTNLTLWSGASLPLQEVGSMLLEKLVAAGIGNRPVVFVTHRSCIKQRL
;
A
#
# COMPACT_ATOMS: atom_id res chain seq x y z
N MET A 1 -28.92 -2.34 -47.35
CA MET A 1 -28.33 -3.69 -47.14
C MET A 1 -26.84 -3.63 -46.90
N LEU A 2 -26.01 -3.10 -47.81
CA LEU A 2 -24.56 -2.95 -47.59
C LEU A 2 -24.24 -2.11 -46.35
N VAL A 3 -24.85 -0.93 -46.22
CA VAL A 3 -24.74 -0.07 -45.04
C VAL A 3 -25.15 -0.83 -43.77
N ALA A 4 -26.21 -1.64 -43.84
CA ALA A 4 -26.66 -2.45 -42.70
C ALA A 4 -25.67 -3.58 -42.35
N ALA A 5 -25.06 -4.24 -43.34
CA ALA A 5 -24.06 -5.29 -43.13
C ALA A 5 -22.74 -4.73 -42.58
N ILE A 6 -22.31 -3.56 -43.06
CA ILE A 6 -21.13 -2.87 -42.54
C ILE A 6 -21.42 -2.32 -41.15
N MET A 7 -22.63 -1.81 -40.91
CA MET A 7 -23.06 -1.45 -39.55
C MET A 7 -23.10 -2.66 -38.62
N ASP A 8 -23.49 -3.85 -39.08
CA ASP A 8 -23.46 -5.09 -38.29
C ASP A 8 -22.03 -5.53 -37.91
N ILE A 9 -21.06 -5.23 -38.77
CA ILE A 9 -19.61 -5.42 -38.51
C ILE A 9 -19.09 -4.37 -37.51
N VAL A 10 -19.59 -3.13 -37.56
CA VAL A 10 -19.22 -2.05 -36.62
C VAL A 10 -19.85 -2.28 -35.22
N THR A 11 -21.10 -2.76 -35.15
CA THR A 11 -21.84 -3.03 -33.89
C THR A 11 -21.29 -4.21 -33.11
N SER A 12 -21.01 -5.34 -33.76
CA SER A 12 -20.56 -6.59 -33.11
C SER A 12 -19.23 -6.43 -32.37
N ASN A 13 -18.44 -5.43 -32.78
CA ASN A 13 -17.16 -5.07 -32.18
C ASN A 13 -17.28 -4.13 -30.95
N CYS A 14 -18.44 -3.53 -30.68
CA CYS A 14 -18.59 -2.62 -29.54
C CYS A 14 -18.87 -3.35 -28.20
N ASP A 15 -19.43 -4.56 -28.26
CA ASP A 15 -19.99 -5.25 -27.07
C ASP A 15 -19.12 -6.41 -26.53
N SER A 16 -18.12 -6.89 -27.28
CA SER A 16 -17.38 -8.11 -26.95
C SER A 16 -16.01 -7.83 -26.32
N VAL A 17 -15.97 -7.62 -25.00
CA VAL A 17 -14.72 -7.27 -24.29
C VAL A 17 -14.25 -8.35 -23.30
N GLU A 18 -14.70 -9.58 -23.51
CA GLU A 18 -14.22 -10.72 -22.71
C GLU A 18 -13.25 -11.55 -23.52
N LYS A 19 -11.96 -11.18 -23.48
CA LYS A 19 -10.84 -12.09 -23.77
C LYS A 19 -10.76 -12.70 -25.18
N VAL A 20 -11.33 -12.07 -26.20
CA VAL A 20 -11.06 -12.47 -27.59
C VAL A 20 -10.12 -11.46 -28.22
N SER A 21 -8.96 -11.93 -28.69
CA SER A 21 -8.04 -11.17 -29.52
C SER A 21 -8.82 -10.54 -30.67
N PHE A 22 -8.97 -9.22 -30.65
CA PHE A 22 -9.58 -8.48 -31.75
C PHE A 22 -8.77 -8.75 -33.01
N LYS A 23 -9.42 -9.29 -34.04
CA LYS A 23 -8.80 -9.36 -35.37
C LYS A 23 -9.14 -8.05 -36.09
N PRO A 24 -8.16 -7.34 -36.65
CA PRO A 24 -8.44 -6.16 -37.46
C PRO A 24 -9.33 -6.56 -38.63
N SER A 25 -10.42 -5.81 -38.83
CA SER A 25 -11.34 -6.03 -39.97
C SER A 25 -10.84 -5.37 -41.26
N LEU A 26 -9.86 -4.47 -41.15
CA LEU A 26 -9.24 -3.74 -42.25
C LEU A 26 -7.78 -4.16 -42.46
N PRO A 27 -7.24 -4.01 -43.68
CA PRO A 27 -5.90 -4.47 -44.00
C PRO A 27 -4.80 -3.67 -43.27
N GLY A 28 -3.68 -4.34 -43.02
CA GLY A 28 -2.48 -3.74 -42.40
C GLY A 28 -1.62 -2.91 -43.35
N ASN A 29 -1.99 -2.83 -44.63
CA ASN A 29 -1.33 -2.06 -45.69
C ASN A 29 -2.30 -1.03 -46.31
N ALA A 30 -3.00 -0.28 -45.45
CA ALA A 30 -3.92 0.75 -45.91
C ALA A 30 -3.14 1.84 -46.66
N GLU A 31 -3.72 2.38 -47.73
CA GLU A 31 -3.09 3.47 -48.45
C GLU A 31 -3.17 4.75 -47.60
N MET A 32 -2.07 5.51 -47.52
CA MET A 32 -1.99 6.73 -46.71
C MET A 32 -3.11 7.74 -47.06
N ARG A 33 -3.57 7.78 -48.32
CA ARG A 33 -4.70 8.62 -48.74
C ARG A 33 -6.02 8.26 -48.08
N ASP A 34 -6.27 6.96 -47.80
CA ASP A 34 -7.51 6.49 -47.19
C ASP A 34 -7.53 6.87 -45.70
N ILE A 35 -6.35 6.80 -45.05
CA ILE A 35 -6.14 7.27 -43.68
C ILE A 35 -6.34 8.79 -43.61
N ALA A 36 -5.74 9.55 -44.52
CA ALA A 36 -5.88 11.01 -44.59
C ALA A 36 -7.35 11.44 -44.78
N ALA A 37 -8.08 10.74 -45.65
CA ALA A 37 -9.51 11.01 -45.84
C ALA A 37 -10.33 10.75 -44.58
N ALA A 38 -10.01 9.71 -43.80
CA ALA A 38 -10.68 9.45 -42.53
C ALA A 38 -10.36 10.51 -41.47
N ILE A 39 -9.10 10.93 -41.36
CA ILE A 39 -8.65 12.02 -40.48
C ILE A 39 -9.43 13.31 -40.78
N HIS A 40 -9.44 13.72 -42.04
CA HIS A 40 -10.14 14.93 -42.48
C HIS A 40 -11.66 14.88 -42.18
N VAL A 41 -12.31 13.71 -42.33
CA VAL A 41 -13.74 13.56 -41.98
C VAL A 41 -13.99 13.72 -40.48
N ILE A 42 -13.04 13.29 -39.64
CA ILE A 42 -13.15 13.46 -38.19
C ILE A 42 -13.00 14.93 -37.80
N GLU A 43 -11.99 15.61 -38.33
CA GLU A 43 -11.69 17.03 -38.04
C GLU A 43 -12.81 17.97 -38.47
N GLU A 44 -13.24 17.88 -39.73
CA GLU A 44 -14.28 18.75 -40.29
C GLU A 44 -15.69 18.39 -39.79
N GLY A 45 -15.83 17.26 -39.10
CA GLY A 45 -17.12 16.76 -38.63
C GLY A 45 -18.09 16.43 -39.77
N GLY A 46 -17.60 16.27 -41.01
CA GLY A 46 -18.40 16.14 -42.21
C GLY A 46 -17.55 15.72 -43.42
N MET A 47 -18.22 15.36 -44.52
CA MET A 47 -17.56 15.01 -45.78
C MET A 47 -17.62 16.21 -46.72
N HIS A 48 -16.47 16.80 -47.05
CA HIS A 48 -16.38 17.84 -48.09
C HIS A 48 -16.34 17.21 -49.48
N LEU A 49 -17.13 17.77 -50.39
CA LEU A 49 -17.18 17.39 -51.80
C LEU A 49 -16.31 18.39 -52.55
N ASP A 50 -15.24 17.92 -53.20
CA ASP A 50 -14.39 18.77 -54.03
C ASP A 50 -15.19 19.19 -55.29
N GLU A 51 -15.57 20.47 -55.39
CA GLU A 51 -16.04 21.07 -56.65
C GLU A 51 -14.79 21.31 -57.52
N GLY A 52 -14.41 20.30 -58.30
CA GLY A 52 -13.43 20.47 -59.36
C GLY A 52 -13.88 21.57 -60.34
N GLU A 53 -12.95 22.47 -60.65
CA GLU A 53 -13.10 23.65 -61.51
C GLU A 53 -14.12 23.47 -62.64
N ARG A 54 -15.17 24.30 -62.61
CA ARG A 54 -16.13 24.44 -63.70
C ARG A 54 -15.40 24.98 -64.93
N ASN A 55 -15.31 24.16 -65.97
CA ASN A 55 -15.51 24.70 -67.30
C ASN A 55 -17.02 24.71 -67.52
N ASP A 56 -17.55 25.93 -67.67
CA ASP A 56 -18.93 26.19 -68.01
C ASP A 56 -19.31 25.50 -69.34
N ASP A 57 -20.62 25.27 -69.49
CA ASP A 57 -21.33 24.71 -70.63
C ASP A 57 -21.56 23.18 -70.58
N ASP A 58 -22.54 22.75 -69.78
CA ASP A 58 -23.71 22.04 -70.33
C ASP A 58 -24.83 21.91 -69.28
N ASP A 59 -25.99 22.44 -69.66
CA ASP A 59 -27.25 22.41 -68.93
C ASP A 59 -27.95 21.07 -69.22
N ASP A 60 -27.72 20.05 -68.38
CA ASP A 60 -28.66 18.94 -68.27
C ASP A 60 -28.75 18.39 -66.84
N GLY A 61 -29.99 18.28 -66.38
CA GLY A 61 -30.37 17.87 -65.04
C GLY A 61 -30.13 16.38 -64.81
N GLY A 62 -28.97 16.05 -64.25
CA GLY A 62 -28.67 14.74 -63.70
C GLY A 62 -28.20 14.85 -62.25
N ARG A 63 -29.07 14.56 -61.29
CA ARG A 63 -28.73 14.45 -59.86
C ARG A 63 -27.89 13.17 -59.65
N GLY A 64 -26.64 13.19 -60.07
CA GLY A 64 -25.67 12.13 -59.85
C GLY A 64 -25.19 12.14 -58.39
N MET A 65 -25.40 11.02 -57.68
CA MET A 65 -24.82 10.77 -56.36
C MET A 65 -23.29 10.76 -56.46
N LYS A 66 -22.61 11.62 -55.69
CA LYS A 66 -21.15 11.80 -55.63
C LYS A 66 -20.67 11.53 -54.20
N GLY A 67 -19.59 10.76 -53.99
CA GLY A 67 -19.00 10.56 -52.67
C GLY A 67 -17.62 9.90 -52.67
N ILE A 68 -16.91 10.04 -51.54
CA ILE A 68 -15.64 9.34 -51.25
C ILE A 68 -15.97 7.89 -50.96
N GLY A 69 -15.37 6.98 -51.71
CA GLY A 69 -15.51 5.55 -51.49
C GLY A 69 -14.40 5.02 -50.62
N ILE A 70 -14.68 4.69 -49.36
CA ILE A 70 -13.78 3.85 -48.56
C ILE A 70 -13.86 2.44 -49.15
N LYS A 71 -12.75 1.93 -49.72
CA LYS A 71 -12.70 0.63 -50.39
C LYS A 71 -12.53 -0.47 -49.34
N ILE A 72 -13.64 -0.94 -48.79
CA ILE A 72 -13.65 -2.02 -47.78
C ILE A 72 -13.84 -3.34 -48.52
N LEU A 73 -12.76 -4.15 -48.56
CA LEU A 73 -12.67 -5.47 -49.19
C LEU A 73 -13.03 -5.51 -50.69
N GLU A 74 -12.07 -5.94 -51.51
CA GLU A 74 -12.24 -6.35 -52.93
C GLU A 74 -13.37 -5.64 -53.71
N GLY A 75 -13.40 -4.29 -53.69
CA GLY A 75 -14.18 -3.49 -54.63
C GLY A 75 -15.46 -2.81 -54.11
N THR A 76 -15.76 -2.85 -52.80
CA THR A 76 -16.99 -2.21 -52.30
C THR A 76 -16.73 -0.85 -51.65
N THR A 77 -17.38 0.21 -52.17
CA THR A 77 -17.28 1.60 -51.67
C THR A 77 -18.50 2.00 -50.85
N VAL A 78 -18.28 2.61 -49.67
CA VAL A 78 -19.33 3.08 -48.76
C VAL A 78 -19.44 4.60 -48.82
N LEU A 79 -20.65 5.15 -48.99
CA LEU A 79 -20.96 6.58 -48.96
C LEU A 79 -21.55 6.99 -47.59
N GLY A 80 -20.95 8.00 -46.95
CA GLY A 80 -21.46 8.65 -45.74
C GLY A 80 -22.20 9.96 -46.04
N LEU A 81 -23.19 10.31 -45.22
CA LEU A 81 -23.92 11.59 -45.26
C LEU A 81 -23.32 12.59 -44.25
N SER A 82 -23.18 13.86 -44.68
CA SER A 82 -22.45 14.95 -44.01
C SER A 82 -23.32 15.75 -43.02
N ARG A 83 -22.69 16.34 -41.99
CA ARG A 83 -23.32 17.33 -41.10
C ARG A 83 -23.54 18.65 -41.86
N THR A 84 -24.73 19.24 -41.74
CA THR A 84 -24.90 20.66 -42.09
C THR A 84 -24.40 21.51 -40.93
N SER A 85 -23.29 22.21 -41.13
CA SER A 85 -22.74 23.18 -40.18
C SER A 85 -23.65 24.41 -40.07
N GLU A 86 -24.29 24.60 -38.92
CA GLU A 86 -24.70 25.94 -38.48
C GLU A 86 -23.73 26.38 -37.39
N LEU A 87 -22.74 27.16 -37.80
CA LEU A 87 -21.80 27.87 -36.96
C LEU A 87 -22.58 28.97 -36.20
N MET A 88 -22.90 28.75 -34.92
CA MET A 88 -23.37 29.85 -34.06
C MET A 88 -22.16 30.71 -33.67
N MET A 89 -21.96 31.79 -34.39
CA MET A 89 -21.12 32.92 -33.99
C MET A 89 -21.68 33.49 -32.68
N PHE A 90 -20.89 33.43 -31.61
CA PHE A 90 -21.13 34.23 -30.42
C PHE A 90 -20.80 35.69 -30.75
N ASP A 91 -21.83 36.52 -30.84
CA ASP A 91 -21.66 37.97 -30.79
C ASP A 91 -22.47 38.55 -29.63
N HIS A 92 -21.83 39.48 -28.92
CA HIS A 92 -22.34 40.11 -27.71
C HIS A 92 -23.43 41.15 -28.02
N SER A 93 -24.61 40.99 -27.42
CA SER A 93 -25.44 42.14 -27.01
C SER A 93 -26.49 41.74 -25.97
N ASP A 94 -26.48 42.45 -24.84
CA ASP A 94 -27.57 42.52 -23.87
C ASP A 94 -28.86 43.08 -24.53
N ASP A 95 -29.99 42.39 -24.40
CA ASP A 95 -31.21 42.94 -23.80
C ASP A 95 -32.41 41.97 -23.81
N THR A 96 -33.03 41.84 -22.64
CA THR A 96 -34.44 41.55 -22.28
C THR A 96 -35.32 40.56 -23.09
N ASN A 97 -35.71 39.48 -22.39
CA ASN A 97 -37.04 38.84 -22.32
C ASN A 97 -37.98 38.88 -23.54
N VAL A 98 -38.15 37.73 -24.22
CA VAL A 98 -39.47 37.11 -24.50
C VAL A 98 -39.28 35.58 -24.64
N GLU A 99 -39.91 34.81 -23.76
CA GLU A 99 -40.10 33.36 -23.87
C GLU A 99 -40.86 32.99 -25.16
N SER A 100 -40.34 32.03 -25.94
CA SER A 100 -41.16 31.25 -26.86
C SER A 100 -40.91 29.77 -26.65
N ASP A 101 -41.90 29.19 -26.00
CA ASP A 101 -42.12 27.79 -25.69
C ASP A 101 -42.32 26.95 -26.96
N ARG A 102 -41.42 25.98 -27.21
CA ARG A 102 -41.72 24.80 -28.03
C ARG A 102 -41.12 23.56 -27.38
N GLY A 103 -41.98 22.92 -26.58
CA GLY A 103 -41.69 21.73 -25.82
C GLY A 103 -41.26 20.51 -26.64
N THR A 104 -40.23 19.85 -26.14
CA THR A 104 -39.93 18.43 -26.37
C THR A 104 -41.07 17.55 -25.87
N PRO A 105 -41.65 16.62 -26.66
CA PRO A 105 -42.66 15.72 -26.14
C PRO A 105 -42.01 14.63 -25.28
N LYS A 106 -42.34 14.66 -23.99
CA LYS A 106 -42.24 13.52 -23.08
C LYS A 106 -43.11 12.39 -23.61
N THR A 107 -42.52 11.25 -23.95
CA THR A 107 -43.28 9.99 -24.10
C THR A 107 -42.43 8.83 -23.55
N LEU A 108 -42.37 8.73 -22.23
CA LEU A 108 -41.81 7.57 -21.52
C LEU A 108 -42.72 7.19 -20.33
N ALA A 109 -44.03 7.20 -20.57
CA ALA A 109 -45.03 6.82 -19.57
C ALA A 109 -46.29 6.31 -20.26
N LEU A 110 -46.25 5.09 -20.80
CA LEU A 110 -47.44 4.26 -21.08
C LEU A 110 -46.97 2.91 -21.63
N LEU A 111 -46.60 1.99 -20.74
CA LEU A 111 -46.60 0.54 -20.96
C LEU A 111 -46.35 -0.15 -19.61
N ASN A 112 -47.26 0.06 -18.66
CA ASN A 112 -47.36 -0.75 -17.45
C ASN A 112 -48.80 -0.71 -16.96
N LYS A 113 -49.61 -1.62 -17.52
CA LYS A 113 -50.86 -2.13 -16.94
C LYS A 113 -51.40 -3.21 -17.87
N HIS A 114 -51.16 -4.47 -17.52
CA HIS A 114 -52.19 -5.50 -17.43
C HIS A 114 -51.61 -6.76 -16.78
N ASP A 115 -52.25 -7.17 -15.69
CA ASP A 115 -51.94 -8.34 -14.86
C ASP A 115 -52.44 -9.66 -15.47
N SER A 116 -51.78 -10.72 -15.00
CA SER A 116 -52.27 -12.09 -14.73
C SER A 116 -52.06 -13.21 -15.77
N SER A 117 -51.62 -14.35 -15.22
CA SER A 117 -51.73 -15.74 -15.71
C SER A 117 -50.55 -16.38 -16.47
N VAL A 118 -49.73 -17.10 -15.70
CA VAL A 118 -49.15 -18.44 -15.95
C VAL A 118 -48.88 -18.87 -17.40
N GLY A 119 -47.58 -19.07 -17.70
CA GLY A 119 -47.12 -20.23 -18.46
C GLY A 119 -46.63 -20.02 -19.90
N GLN A 120 -45.43 -19.43 -20.08
CA GLN A 120 -44.44 -19.90 -21.07
C GLN A 120 -43.13 -19.12 -20.92
N ALA A 121 -42.12 -19.78 -20.36
CA ALA A 121 -40.76 -19.30 -20.36
C ALA A 121 -40.16 -19.56 -21.74
N ASN A 122 -39.89 -18.49 -22.50
CA ASN A 122 -38.70 -18.29 -23.33
C ASN A 122 -38.86 -17.02 -24.18
N LEU A 123 -37.77 -16.25 -24.27
CA LEU A 123 -37.54 -15.10 -25.16
C LEU A 123 -38.20 -13.77 -24.76
N SER A 124 -37.49 -12.99 -23.95
CA SER A 124 -37.31 -11.56 -24.27
C SER A 124 -35.95 -11.10 -23.77
N ALA A 125 -35.08 -10.83 -24.75
CA ALA A 125 -33.79 -10.20 -24.56
C ALA A 125 -33.97 -8.87 -23.81
N ALA A 126 -33.19 -8.71 -22.74
CA ALA A 126 -32.91 -7.39 -22.21
C ALA A 126 -32.32 -6.57 -23.36
N VAL A 127 -33.04 -5.53 -23.79
CA VAL A 127 -32.57 -4.58 -24.79
C VAL A 127 -31.36 -3.87 -24.19
N VAL A 128 -30.18 -4.26 -24.66
CA VAL A 128 -28.89 -3.64 -24.35
C VAL A 128 -28.83 -2.27 -25.05
N PRO A 129 -28.41 -1.19 -24.39
CA PRO A 129 -28.13 0.08 -25.06
C PRO A 129 -26.85 -0.10 -25.89
N GLY A 130 -27.00 -0.29 -27.18
CA GLY A 130 -25.91 -0.43 -28.14
C GLY A 130 -26.17 0.45 -29.35
N LEU A 131 -25.08 0.94 -29.98
CA LEU A 131 -24.86 1.72 -31.22
C LEU A 131 -26.00 2.56 -31.85
N TRP A 132 -27.23 2.06 -31.83
CA TRP A 132 -28.45 2.72 -32.25
C TRP A 132 -28.58 4.14 -31.69
N ASP A 133 -28.16 4.42 -30.45
CA ASP A 133 -28.31 5.77 -29.84
C ASP A 133 -27.73 6.91 -30.71
N ASP A 134 -26.59 6.71 -31.38
CA ASP A 134 -25.95 7.74 -32.23
C ASP A 134 -26.45 7.72 -33.69
N LEU A 135 -26.87 6.54 -34.17
CA LEU A 135 -27.20 6.27 -35.58
C LEU A 135 -28.64 6.63 -35.99
N HIS A 136 -29.45 7.12 -35.06
CA HIS A 136 -30.78 7.68 -35.36
C HIS A 136 -30.72 9.04 -36.09
N ARG A 137 -29.53 9.67 -36.22
CA ARG A 137 -29.34 10.94 -36.94
C ARG A 137 -28.72 10.70 -38.33
N GLN A 138 -29.01 11.58 -39.29
CA GLN A 138 -28.59 11.50 -40.71
C GLN A 138 -27.06 11.54 -40.96
N HIS A 139 -26.22 11.32 -39.95
CA HIS A 139 -24.79 11.63 -39.95
C HIS A 139 -23.96 10.40 -39.57
N VAL A 140 -23.50 9.63 -40.56
CA VAL A 140 -22.75 8.37 -40.32
C VAL A 140 -21.27 8.47 -40.70
N ALA A 141 -20.87 9.54 -41.38
CA ALA A 141 -19.49 9.71 -41.87
C ALA A 141 -18.45 9.69 -40.74
N VAL A 142 -18.66 10.48 -39.68
CA VAL A 142 -17.72 10.60 -38.55
C VAL A 142 -17.58 9.29 -37.75
N PRO A 143 -18.68 8.60 -37.35
CA PRO A 143 -18.57 7.28 -36.72
C PRO A 143 -17.83 6.24 -37.59
N PHE A 144 -18.06 6.22 -38.91
CA PHE A 144 -17.34 5.31 -39.81
C PHE A 144 -15.86 5.65 -39.93
N ALA A 145 -15.51 6.93 -40.05
CA ALA A 145 -14.13 7.37 -40.13
C ALA A 145 -13.35 6.99 -38.86
N ALA A 146 -13.92 7.26 -37.68
CA ALA A 146 -13.31 6.88 -36.40
C ALA A 146 -13.13 5.36 -36.26
N TRP A 147 -14.12 4.56 -36.67
CA TRP A 147 -14.03 3.11 -36.70
C TRP A 147 -12.93 2.60 -37.64
N ALA A 148 -12.84 3.18 -38.85
CA ALA A 148 -11.84 2.80 -39.84
C ALA A 148 -10.43 3.10 -39.33
N LEU A 149 -10.22 4.30 -38.79
CA LEU A 149 -8.96 4.73 -38.19
C LEU A 149 -8.51 3.77 -37.07
N ALA A 150 -9.42 3.40 -36.18
CA ALA A 150 -9.15 2.44 -35.11
C ALA A 150 -8.76 1.04 -35.63
N ASN A 151 -9.45 0.55 -36.68
CA ASN A 151 -9.13 -0.75 -37.27
C ASN A 151 -7.78 -0.74 -38.00
N TRP A 152 -7.44 0.34 -38.70
CA TRP A 152 -6.13 0.49 -39.34
C TRP A 152 -5.01 0.58 -38.32
N ALA A 153 -5.17 1.38 -37.24
CA ALA A 153 -4.21 1.46 -36.14
C ALA A 153 -3.97 0.11 -35.45
N MET A 154 -5.02 -0.72 -35.37
CA MET A 154 -4.94 -2.07 -34.80
C MET A 154 -4.29 -3.07 -35.76
N ALA A 155 -4.38 -2.84 -37.07
CA ALA A 155 -3.95 -3.80 -38.09
C ALA A 155 -2.43 -3.87 -38.28
N SER A 156 -1.70 -2.78 -38.07
CA SER A 156 -0.26 -2.71 -38.36
C SER A 156 0.42 -1.51 -37.69
N GLU A 157 1.69 -1.69 -37.28
CA GLU A 157 2.59 -0.61 -36.84
C GLU A 157 2.81 0.45 -37.94
N ILE A 158 2.84 0.02 -39.21
CA ILE A 158 3.01 0.92 -40.36
C ILE A 158 1.82 1.87 -40.47
N ASN A 159 0.60 1.35 -40.32
CA ASN A 159 -0.60 2.19 -40.34
C ASN A 159 -0.59 3.19 -39.18
N ARG A 160 -0.12 2.80 -37.98
CA ARG A 160 0.01 3.75 -36.86
C ARG A 160 1.01 4.86 -37.15
N SER A 161 2.12 4.52 -37.80
CA SER A 161 3.11 5.50 -38.26
C SER A 161 2.50 6.47 -39.28
N HIS A 162 1.68 5.98 -40.22
CA HIS A 162 0.96 6.84 -41.16
C HIS A 162 -0.09 7.72 -40.49
N ILE A 163 -0.79 7.23 -39.47
CA ILE A 163 -1.75 8.02 -38.71
C ILE A 163 -1.03 9.15 -37.96
N GLU A 164 0.08 8.83 -37.29
CA GLU A 164 0.87 9.83 -36.57
C GLU A 164 1.52 10.86 -37.52
N GLU A 165 2.02 10.42 -38.68
CA GLU A 165 2.58 11.32 -39.71
C GLU A 165 1.54 12.29 -40.28
N LEU A 166 0.27 11.88 -40.34
CA LEU A 166 -0.84 12.68 -40.87
C LEU A 166 -1.51 13.56 -39.79
N ASP A 167 -1.55 13.10 -38.54
CA ASP A 167 -2.14 13.79 -37.37
C ASP A 167 -1.03 14.22 -36.39
N GLN A 168 -0.03 14.94 -36.89
CA GLN A 168 1.19 15.29 -36.14
C GLN A 168 0.89 16.13 -34.89
N ASP A 169 -0.11 17.01 -34.97
CA ASP A 169 -0.59 17.86 -33.88
C ASP A 169 -1.67 17.16 -33.04
N GLY A 170 -2.21 16.02 -33.50
CA GLY A 170 -3.10 15.17 -32.71
C GLY A 170 -4.51 15.73 -32.57
N GLU A 171 -4.85 16.71 -33.40
CA GLU A 171 -6.13 17.40 -33.41
C GLU A 171 -7.25 16.49 -33.92
N ALA A 172 -6.97 15.57 -34.84
CA ALA A 172 -7.96 14.62 -35.32
C ALA A 172 -8.35 13.64 -34.21
N VAL A 173 -7.37 13.06 -33.52
CA VAL A 173 -7.62 12.22 -32.34
C VAL A 173 -8.34 13.02 -31.25
N MET A 174 -7.93 14.26 -30.98
CA MET A 174 -8.60 15.12 -30.02
C MET A 174 -10.07 15.34 -30.38
N THR A 175 -10.35 15.65 -31.64
CA THR A 175 -11.70 15.89 -32.15
C THR A 175 -12.57 14.64 -31.98
N ALA A 176 -12.02 13.45 -32.22
CA ALA A 176 -12.72 12.19 -31.94
C ALA A 176 -13.01 11.98 -30.44
N LEU A 177 -12.10 12.39 -29.56
CA LEU A 177 -12.30 12.29 -28.10
C LEU A 177 -13.37 13.27 -27.57
N LEU A 178 -13.48 14.45 -28.20
CA LEU A 178 -14.46 15.49 -27.84
C LEU A 178 -15.83 15.31 -28.53
N ALA A 179 -15.91 14.47 -29.56
CA ALA A 179 -17.12 14.25 -30.35
C ALA A 179 -18.35 13.91 -29.49
N PRO A 180 -19.56 14.42 -29.80
CA PRO A 180 -20.75 14.12 -29.00
C PRO A 180 -21.18 12.66 -29.08
N GLU A 181 -20.84 11.95 -30.16
CA GLU A 181 -21.22 10.56 -30.39
C GLU A 181 -20.45 9.60 -29.49
N ARG A 182 -21.18 8.70 -28.83
CA ARG A 182 -20.62 7.69 -27.94
C ARG A 182 -19.67 6.74 -28.67
N SER A 183 -20.06 6.32 -29.89
CA SER A 183 -19.26 5.45 -30.76
C SER A 183 -17.97 6.10 -31.22
N VAL A 184 -17.98 7.39 -31.56
CA VAL A 184 -16.78 8.14 -31.97
C VAL A 184 -15.81 8.25 -30.80
N LYS A 185 -16.29 8.62 -29.59
CA LYS A 185 -15.45 8.65 -28.39
C LYS A 185 -14.79 7.31 -28.09
N TRP A 186 -15.52 6.22 -28.26
CA TRP A 186 -14.98 4.88 -28.02
C TRP A 186 -13.84 4.54 -28.98
N HIS A 187 -14.03 4.77 -30.28
CA HIS A 187 -13.01 4.51 -31.29
C HIS A 187 -11.84 5.49 -31.21
N GLY A 188 -12.09 6.77 -30.94
CA GLY A 188 -11.05 7.77 -30.67
C GLY A 188 -10.20 7.38 -29.46
N SER A 189 -10.83 6.87 -28.39
CA SER A 189 -10.10 6.32 -27.23
C SER A 189 -9.23 5.12 -27.61
N LEU A 190 -9.73 4.24 -28.49
CA LEU A 190 -8.96 3.10 -28.98
C LEU A 190 -7.78 3.53 -29.85
N VAL A 191 -7.97 4.48 -30.76
CA VAL A 191 -6.88 5.06 -31.59
C VAL A 191 -5.82 5.67 -30.68
N ALA A 192 -6.22 6.56 -29.75
CA ALA A 192 -5.30 7.18 -28.80
C ALA A 192 -4.49 6.13 -28.02
N ARG A 193 -5.15 5.07 -27.52
CA ARG A 193 -4.46 3.97 -26.84
C ARG A 193 -3.44 3.28 -27.75
N LEU A 194 -3.82 2.92 -28.97
CA LEU A 194 -2.96 2.15 -29.89
C LEU A 194 -1.74 2.96 -30.34
N LEU A 195 -1.91 4.26 -30.61
CA LEU A 195 -0.79 5.16 -30.92
C LEU A 195 0.13 5.30 -29.70
N LEU A 196 -0.44 5.47 -28.51
CA LEU A 196 0.34 5.55 -27.27
C LEU A 196 0.95 4.22 -26.86
N GLU A 197 0.43 3.05 -27.23
CA GLU A 197 1.09 1.77 -26.92
C GLU A 197 2.33 1.52 -27.78
N ASP A 198 2.38 2.14 -28.97
CA ASP A 198 3.49 2.01 -29.90
C ASP A 198 4.70 2.87 -29.49
N ARG A 199 5.71 2.22 -28.91
CA ARG A 199 6.91 2.90 -28.38
C ARG A 199 7.83 3.45 -29.48
N ASN A 200 7.60 3.11 -30.75
CA ASN A 200 8.38 3.63 -31.86
C ASN A 200 7.90 5.01 -32.32
N LEU A 201 6.67 5.40 -31.96
CA LEU A 201 6.11 6.69 -32.30
C LEU A 201 6.54 7.78 -31.31
N PRO A 202 6.81 9.00 -31.80
CA PRO A 202 7.07 10.14 -30.94
C PRO A 202 5.82 10.49 -30.12
N LEU A 203 6.03 11.16 -28.99
CA LEU A 203 4.94 11.71 -28.20
C LEU A 203 4.60 13.10 -28.73
N ASN A 204 3.31 13.32 -28.91
CA ASN A 204 2.76 14.61 -29.28
C ASN A 204 2.53 15.49 -28.03
N ASP A 205 2.64 16.81 -28.18
CA ASP A 205 2.33 17.80 -27.15
C ASP A 205 0.86 17.71 -26.68
N SER A 206 -0.06 17.29 -27.56
CA SER A 206 -1.50 17.13 -27.27
C SER A 206 -1.86 15.97 -26.33
N VAL A 207 -0.91 15.12 -25.95
CA VAL A 207 -1.15 13.93 -25.10
C VAL A 207 -1.68 14.32 -23.71
N SER A 208 -1.29 15.49 -23.17
CA SER A 208 -1.84 16.00 -21.90
C SER A 208 -3.33 16.32 -21.99
N ASP A 209 -3.74 16.89 -23.12
CA ASP A 209 -5.13 17.23 -23.38
C ASP A 209 -5.94 15.97 -23.69
N TRP A 210 -5.36 15.01 -24.42
CA TRP A 210 -5.96 13.69 -24.63
C TRP A 210 -6.24 13.02 -23.27
N ALA A 211 -5.27 13.00 -22.35
CA ALA A 211 -5.44 12.42 -21.02
C ALA A 211 -6.60 13.09 -20.24
N SER A 212 -6.70 14.42 -20.30
CA SER A 212 -7.78 15.18 -19.66
C SER A 212 -9.15 14.85 -20.25
N SER A 213 -9.24 14.79 -21.60
CA SER A 213 -10.47 14.44 -22.32
C SER A 213 -10.90 12.99 -22.08
N LEU A 214 -9.95 12.05 -22.09
CA LEU A 214 -10.18 10.64 -21.79
C LEU A 214 -10.69 10.43 -20.37
N LEU A 215 -10.10 11.12 -19.39
CA LEU A 215 -10.54 11.05 -18.00
C LEU A 215 -11.94 11.66 -17.81
N SER A 216 -12.23 12.78 -18.48
CA SER A 216 -13.56 13.39 -18.49
C SER A 216 -14.60 12.43 -19.10
N THR A 217 -14.27 11.82 -20.23
CA THR A 217 -15.10 10.80 -20.90
C THR A 217 -15.33 9.59 -20.01
N ALA A 218 -14.29 9.09 -19.35
CA ALA A 218 -14.41 7.97 -18.42
C ALA A 218 -15.31 8.28 -17.23
N SER A 219 -15.16 9.48 -16.66
CA SER A 219 -16.00 9.97 -15.57
C SER A 219 -17.45 10.08 -16.03
N HIS A 220 -17.72 10.75 -17.15
CA HIS A 220 -19.08 10.91 -17.68
C HIS A 220 -19.73 9.56 -18.03
N ALA A 221 -19.01 8.67 -18.71
CA ALA A 221 -19.47 7.31 -19.02
C ALA A 221 -19.81 6.53 -17.75
N SER A 222 -19.00 6.65 -16.68
CA SER A 222 -19.32 6.05 -15.38
C SER A 222 -20.58 6.64 -14.73
N LYS A 223 -20.91 7.92 -15.00
CA LYS A 223 -22.14 8.54 -14.50
C LYS A 223 -23.39 7.99 -15.16
N ASN A 224 -23.27 7.60 -16.43
CA ASN A 224 -24.35 7.08 -17.25
C ASN A 224 -24.37 5.53 -17.26
N GLU A 225 -23.60 4.88 -16.38
CA GLU A 225 -23.46 3.42 -16.31
C GLU A 225 -22.93 2.75 -17.60
N ASP A 226 -22.29 3.51 -18.50
CA ASP A 226 -21.58 2.96 -19.67
C ASP A 226 -20.16 2.52 -19.29
N ILE A 227 -20.09 1.34 -18.69
CA ILE A 227 -18.82 0.75 -18.22
C ILE A 227 -17.87 0.43 -19.38
N SER A 228 -18.40 0.14 -20.56
CA SER A 228 -17.58 -0.25 -21.71
C SER A 228 -16.78 0.93 -22.26
N LEU A 229 -17.42 2.10 -22.42
CA LEU A 229 -16.75 3.35 -22.79
C LEU A 229 -15.83 3.82 -21.67
N SER A 230 -16.28 3.76 -20.42
CA SER A 230 -15.46 4.16 -19.26
C SER A 230 -14.15 3.38 -19.20
N ARG A 231 -14.21 2.06 -19.40
CA ARG A 231 -13.04 1.19 -19.44
C ARG A 231 -12.12 1.50 -20.63
N MET A 232 -12.66 1.69 -21.84
CA MET A 232 -11.82 1.98 -23.01
C MET A 232 -11.08 3.31 -22.83
N ALA A 233 -11.81 4.36 -22.45
CA ALA A 233 -11.23 5.67 -22.17
C ALA A 233 -10.17 5.61 -21.05
N LEU A 234 -10.42 4.86 -19.96
CA LEU A 234 -9.43 4.67 -18.90
C LEU A 234 -8.21 3.87 -19.32
N SER A 235 -8.37 2.90 -20.22
CA SER A 235 -7.23 2.15 -20.74
C SER A 235 -6.30 3.04 -21.57
N ALA A 236 -6.86 3.92 -22.41
CA ALA A 236 -6.10 4.91 -23.15
C ALA A 236 -5.45 5.95 -22.22
N PHE A 237 -6.21 6.45 -21.25
CA PHE A 237 -5.74 7.38 -20.22
C PHE A 237 -4.57 6.81 -19.42
N LEU A 238 -4.63 5.53 -19.03
CA LEU A 238 -3.56 4.87 -18.31
C LEU A 238 -2.25 4.89 -19.10
N VAL A 239 -2.29 4.58 -20.40
CA VAL A 239 -1.09 4.60 -21.26
C VAL A 239 -0.59 6.04 -21.45
N ALA A 240 -1.48 7.02 -21.57
CA ALA A 240 -1.11 8.43 -21.65
C ALA A 240 -0.36 8.90 -20.40
N VAL A 241 -0.87 8.56 -19.22
CA VAL A 241 -0.22 8.82 -17.93
C VAL A 241 1.07 8.02 -17.79
N GLU A 242 1.15 6.77 -18.26
CA GLU A 242 2.39 5.99 -18.23
C GLU A 242 3.49 6.62 -19.08
N ARG A 243 3.16 7.12 -20.28
CA ARG A 243 4.17 7.60 -21.24
C ARG A 243 4.54 9.08 -21.14
N SER A 244 3.63 9.96 -20.72
CA SER A 244 3.84 11.41 -20.76
C SER A 244 3.89 12.01 -19.36
N LEU A 245 5.02 12.64 -19.02
CA LEU A 245 5.18 13.41 -17.79
C LEU A 245 4.27 14.65 -17.76
N GLU A 246 4.03 15.28 -18.92
CA GLU A 246 3.13 16.44 -19.00
C GLU A 246 1.69 16.02 -18.68
N ALA A 247 1.24 14.88 -19.24
CA ALA A 247 -0.07 14.31 -18.91
C ALA A 247 -0.19 14.02 -17.40
N ARG A 248 0.86 13.49 -16.75
CA ARG A 248 0.87 13.28 -15.30
C ARG A 248 0.68 14.60 -14.55
N ARG A 249 1.38 15.67 -14.94
CA ARG A 249 1.27 16.99 -14.30
C ARG A 249 -0.14 17.57 -14.45
N THR A 250 -0.68 17.60 -15.66
CA THR A 250 -2.03 18.11 -15.92
C THR A 250 -3.09 17.36 -15.13
N VAL A 251 -2.99 16.03 -15.07
CA VAL A 251 -3.92 15.17 -14.32
C VAL A 251 -3.77 15.36 -12.81
N MET A 252 -2.56 15.55 -12.30
CA MET A 252 -2.31 15.85 -10.89
C MET A 252 -2.97 17.17 -10.48
N GLU A 253 -2.93 18.20 -11.35
CA GLU A 253 -3.52 19.51 -11.07
C GLU A 253 -5.04 19.53 -11.16
N LYS A 254 -5.63 18.85 -12.15
CA LYS A 254 -7.06 19.01 -12.51
C LYS A 254 -7.86 17.71 -12.56
N GLY A 255 -7.22 16.56 -12.61
CA GLY A 255 -7.85 15.26 -12.88
C GLY A 255 -8.23 14.43 -11.64
N LEU A 256 -7.60 14.66 -10.48
CA LEU A 256 -7.75 13.81 -9.29
C LEU A 256 -9.21 13.65 -8.82
N GLU A 257 -10.02 14.71 -8.89
CA GLU A 257 -11.44 14.65 -8.52
C GLU A 257 -12.24 13.76 -9.47
N LEU A 258 -12.00 13.87 -10.79
CA LEU A 258 -12.65 13.01 -11.79
C LEU A 258 -12.28 11.55 -11.58
N MET A 259 -11.01 11.26 -11.25
CA MET A 259 -10.57 9.90 -10.91
C MET A 259 -11.31 9.37 -9.67
N ARG A 260 -11.44 10.15 -8.59
CA ARG A 260 -12.20 9.76 -7.39
C ARG A 260 -13.66 9.48 -7.68
N VAL A 261 -14.34 10.39 -8.39
CA VAL A 261 -15.76 10.22 -8.75
C VAL A 261 -15.96 8.94 -9.56
N THR A 262 -15.06 8.67 -10.50
CA THR A 262 -15.09 7.45 -11.31
C THR A 262 -14.86 6.20 -10.45
N ALA A 263 -13.88 6.24 -9.53
CA ALA A 263 -13.59 5.15 -8.61
C ALA A 263 -14.81 4.81 -7.73
N LYS A 264 -15.47 5.82 -7.15
CA LYS A 264 -16.66 5.64 -6.30
C LYS A 264 -17.86 5.05 -7.05
N ARG A 265 -18.06 5.40 -8.32
CA ARG A 265 -19.19 4.90 -9.12
C ARG A 265 -18.96 3.49 -9.65
N THR A 266 -17.71 3.11 -9.87
CA THR A 266 -17.35 1.85 -10.55
C THR A 266 -16.80 0.78 -9.62
N VAL A 267 -17.09 0.85 -8.31
CA VAL A 267 -16.57 -0.08 -7.26
C VAL A 267 -16.76 -1.56 -7.61
N LYS A 268 -17.83 -1.90 -8.35
CA LYS A 268 -18.14 -3.28 -8.76
C LYS A 268 -17.33 -3.75 -9.98
N HIS A 269 -16.68 -2.84 -10.71
CA HIS A 269 -16.03 -3.13 -11.99
C HIS A 269 -14.50 -3.18 -11.85
N GLN A 270 -13.98 -4.39 -11.60
CA GLN A 270 -12.56 -4.62 -11.30
C GLN A 270 -11.59 -4.00 -12.33
N GLN A 271 -11.86 -4.14 -13.62
CA GLN A 271 -10.96 -3.63 -14.68
C GLN A 271 -10.81 -2.10 -14.64
N VAL A 272 -11.90 -1.39 -14.35
CA VAL A 272 -11.92 0.07 -14.21
C VAL A 272 -11.14 0.49 -12.96
N GLN A 273 -11.36 -0.20 -11.85
CA GLN A 273 -10.65 0.05 -10.59
C GLN A 273 -9.15 -0.22 -10.72
N GLU A 274 -8.75 -1.25 -11.47
CA GLU A 274 -7.35 -1.58 -11.73
C GLU A 274 -6.63 -0.51 -12.55
N ALA A 275 -7.27 -0.02 -13.61
CA ALA A 275 -6.74 1.09 -14.40
C ALA A 275 -6.59 2.37 -13.56
N LEU A 276 -7.59 2.71 -12.73
CA LEU A 276 -7.53 3.87 -11.83
C LEU A 276 -6.43 3.73 -10.77
N ALA A 277 -6.29 2.55 -10.16
CA ALA A 277 -5.26 2.29 -9.16
C ALA A 277 -3.86 2.39 -9.75
N LYS A 278 -3.65 1.87 -10.98
CA LYS A 278 -2.37 1.97 -11.69
C LYS A 278 -2.05 3.39 -12.13
N ALA A 279 -3.04 4.13 -12.64
CA ALA A 279 -2.85 5.53 -12.99
C ALA A 279 -2.46 6.37 -11.76
N LEU A 280 -3.16 6.19 -10.63
CA LEU A 280 -2.83 6.91 -9.39
C LEU A 280 -1.45 6.52 -8.83
N GLU A 281 -1.03 5.27 -9.00
CA GLU A 281 0.30 4.80 -8.64
C GLU A 281 1.39 5.53 -9.42
N PHE A 282 1.22 5.69 -10.75
CA PHE A 282 2.14 6.51 -11.57
C PHE A 282 2.18 7.97 -11.15
N LEU A 283 1.05 8.53 -10.70
CA LEU A 283 0.97 9.90 -10.21
C LEU A 283 1.64 10.08 -8.83
N SER A 284 1.88 9.01 -8.07
CA SER A 284 2.26 9.11 -6.65
C SER A 284 3.62 8.51 -6.28
N THR A 285 4.34 7.88 -7.23
CA THR A 285 5.59 7.13 -6.92
C THR A 285 6.87 7.75 -7.49
N GLU A 286 6.78 8.91 -8.14
CA GLU A 286 7.91 9.66 -8.70
C GLU A 286 8.03 11.06 -8.04
N ASP A 287 8.39 12.10 -8.80
CA ASP A 287 8.56 13.49 -8.31
C ASP A 287 7.23 14.20 -7.96
N LEU A 288 6.10 13.54 -8.21
CA LEU A 288 4.77 14.09 -7.98
C LEU A 288 4.21 13.56 -6.66
N HIS A 289 3.83 14.50 -5.78
CA HIS A 289 3.31 14.19 -4.46
C HIS A 289 1.87 14.68 -4.33
N LEU A 290 1.00 13.83 -3.75
CA LEU A 290 -0.35 14.25 -3.39
C LEU A 290 -0.27 15.29 -2.26
N SER A 291 -1.06 16.34 -2.34
CA SER A 291 -1.22 17.28 -1.22
C SER A 291 -1.81 16.57 0.00
N LEU A 292 -1.70 17.18 1.19
CA LEU A 292 -2.29 16.62 2.41
C LEU A 292 -3.80 16.40 2.25
N GLU A 293 -4.50 17.39 1.70
CA GLU A 293 -5.95 17.33 1.51
C GLU A 293 -6.34 16.22 0.52
N GLU A 294 -5.61 16.09 -0.58
CA GLU A 294 -5.86 15.05 -1.58
C GLU A 294 -5.53 13.66 -1.03
N SER A 295 -4.46 13.53 -0.24
CA SER A 295 -4.11 12.31 0.49
C SER A 295 -5.24 11.88 1.45
N GLN A 296 -5.85 12.83 2.15
CA GLN A 296 -7.00 12.58 3.03
C GLN A 296 -8.23 12.12 2.24
N LYS A 297 -8.59 12.80 1.14
CA LYS A 297 -9.72 12.40 0.26
C LYS A 297 -9.54 11.02 -0.34
N TRP A 298 -8.33 10.68 -0.77
CA TRP A 298 -8.03 9.36 -1.35
C TRP A 298 -7.95 8.24 -0.32
N SER A 299 -7.64 8.54 0.94
CA SER A 299 -7.39 7.52 1.98
C SER A 299 -8.54 6.50 2.13
N GLY A 300 -9.80 6.93 2.08
CA GLY A 300 -10.96 6.02 2.14
C GLY A 300 -11.04 5.08 0.94
N ILE A 301 -10.80 5.60 -0.27
CA ILE A 301 -10.82 4.78 -1.50
C ILE A 301 -9.66 3.79 -1.49
N LEU A 302 -8.43 4.25 -1.19
CA LEU A 302 -7.24 3.40 -1.13
C LEU A 302 -7.41 2.27 -0.12
N LEU A 303 -7.93 2.57 1.08
CA LEU A 303 -8.17 1.53 2.08
C LEU A 303 -9.31 0.58 1.68
N SER A 304 -10.32 1.06 0.97
CA SER A 304 -11.32 0.18 0.36
C SER A 304 -10.73 -0.76 -0.70
N TRP A 305 -9.71 -0.31 -1.44
CA TRP A 305 -8.95 -1.15 -2.38
C TRP A 305 -8.07 -2.19 -1.67
N VAL A 306 -7.55 -1.88 -0.49
CA VAL A 306 -6.78 -2.84 0.31
C VAL A 306 -7.67 -3.94 0.88
N PHE A 307 -8.80 -3.57 1.48
CA PHE A 307 -9.66 -4.47 2.27
C PHE A 307 -10.93 -4.96 1.55
N GLY A 308 -11.26 -4.42 0.38
CA GLY A 308 -12.51 -4.73 -0.32
C GLY A 308 -12.55 -6.13 -0.92
N LYS A 309 -13.72 -6.79 -0.89
CA LYS A 309 -13.93 -8.12 -1.50
C LYS A 309 -13.62 -8.22 -3.01
N PRO A 310 -13.89 -7.22 -3.87
CA PRO A 310 -13.56 -7.29 -5.29
C PRO A 310 -12.10 -6.91 -5.60
N SER A 311 -11.24 -6.70 -4.58
CA SER A 311 -9.87 -6.24 -4.81
C SER A 311 -9.00 -7.34 -5.42
N SER A 312 -8.51 -7.10 -6.64
CA SER A 312 -7.46 -7.91 -7.24
C SER A 312 -6.14 -7.71 -6.52
N ASN A 313 -5.21 -8.66 -6.64
CA ASN A 313 -3.87 -8.53 -6.07
C ASN A 313 -3.13 -7.30 -6.65
N ALA A 314 -3.39 -6.96 -7.91
CA ALA A 314 -2.84 -5.77 -8.56
C ALA A 314 -3.36 -4.48 -7.90
N ILE A 315 -4.69 -4.32 -7.78
CA ILE A 315 -5.33 -3.16 -7.12
C ILE A 315 -4.79 -2.98 -5.70
N ARG A 316 -4.74 -4.08 -4.93
CA ARG A 316 -4.24 -4.05 -3.55
C ARG A 316 -2.78 -3.60 -3.48
N SER A 317 -1.92 -4.13 -4.35
CA SER A 317 -0.50 -3.77 -4.39
C SER A 317 -0.29 -2.28 -4.71
N SER A 318 -1.03 -1.74 -5.69
CA SER A 318 -1.01 -0.32 -6.04
C SER A 318 -1.46 0.55 -4.86
N ALA A 319 -2.57 0.19 -4.21
CA ALA A 319 -3.10 0.93 -3.06
C ALA A 319 -2.11 0.97 -1.89
N ILE A 320 -1.46 -0.15 -1.57
CA ILE A 320 -0.43 -0.23 -0.52
C ILE A 320 0.78 0.65 -0.86
N ARG A 321 1.24 0.65 -2.12
CA ARG A 321 2.33 1.51 -2.57
C ARG A 321 1.98 3.00 -2.44
N ILE A 322 0.80 3.41 -2.90
CA ILE A 322 0.33 4.79 -2.79
C ILE A 322 0.21 5.21 -1.32
N LEU A 323 -0.42 4.39 -0.47
CA LEU A 323 -0.52 4.66 0.97
C LEU A 323 0.87 4.78 1.60
N SER A 324 1.83 3.94 1.23
CA SER A 324 3.21 4.05 1.71
C SER A 324 3.87 5.38 1.32
N CYS A 325 3.65 5.87 0.10
CA CYS A 325 4.16 7.17 -0.35
C CYS A 325 3.52 8.31 0.45
N ILE A 326 2.20 8.29 0.63
CA ILE A 326 1.47 9.27 1.46
C ILE A 326 2.06 9.34 2.89
N LEU A 327 2.37 8.20 3.50
CA LEU A 327 2.95 8.16 4.84
C LEU A 327 4.37 8.76 4.88
N GLU A 328 5.18 8.56 3.84
CA GLU A 328 6.52 9.15 3.75
C GLU A 328 6.48 10.65 3.49
N ASP A 329 5.65 11.10 2.55
CA ASP A 329 5.58 12.49 2.08
C ASP A 329 4.94 13.43 3.11
N GLN A 330 3.79 13.05 3.66
CA GLN A 330 3.03 13.90 4.59
C GLN A 330 3.53 13.79 6.04
N GLY A 331 4.33 12.76 6.29
CA GLY A 331 4.92 12.47 7.59
C GLY A 331 3.90 12.47 8.74
N PRO A 332 4.11 13.24 9.83
CA PRO A 332 3.22 13.22 10.98
C PRO A 332 1.77 13.61 10.66
N SER A 333 1.52 14.42 9.62
CA SER A 333 0.17 14.82 9.20
C SER A 333 -0.67 13.65 8.67
N SER A 334 -0.05 12.53 8.28
CA SER A 334 -0.72 11.30 7.82
C SER A 334 -1.13 10.35 8.96
N LEU A 335 -0.93 10.75 10.23
CA LEU A 335 -1.17 9.87 11.38
C LEU A 335 -2.55 9.20 11.37
N LEU A 336 -3.60 9.97 11.07
CA LEU A 336 -4.98 9.47 11.00
C LEU A 336 -5.15 8.38 9.94
N ILE A 337 -4.48 8.50 8.80
CA ILE A 337 -4.48 7.50 7.73
C ILE A 337 -3.80 6.21 8.23
N SER A 338 -2.63 6.34 8.88
CA SER A 338 -1.91 5.18 9.43
C SER A 338 -2.70 4.43 10.51
N GLN A 339 -3.41 5.16 11.38
CA GLN A 339 -4.23 4.56 12.43
C GLN A 339 -5.54 3.97 11.89
N GLY A 340 -6.17 4.64 10.91
CA GLY A 340 -7.32 4.10 10.18
C GLY A 340 -6.96 2.78 9.51
N TRP A 341 -5.80 2.72 8.83
CA TRP A 341 -5.28 1.49 8.24
C TRP A 341 -5.09 0.38 9.27
N LEU A 342 -4.46 0.67 10.41
CA LEU A 342 -4.31 -0.30 11.50
C LEU A 342 -5.65 -0.79 12.06
N ALA A 343 -6.66 0.09 12.17
CA ALA A 343 -8.00 -0.26 12.66
C ALA A 343 -8.72 -1.21 11.69
N LEU A 344 -8.67 -0.91 10.39
CA LEU A 344 -9.22 -1.75 9.33
C LEU A 344 -8.52 -3.11 9.26
N LEU A 345 -7.18 -3.13 9.39
CA LEU A 345 -6.37 -4.35 9.44
C LEU A 345 -6.81 -5.25 10.60
N LEU A 346 -6.91 -4.70 11.80
CA LEU A 346 -7.34 -5.45 12.98
C LEU A 346 -8.77 -5.98 12.81
N ASN A 347 -9.68 -5.18 12.25
CA ASN A 347 -11.07 -5.58 12.02
C ASN A 347 -11.21 -6.72 10.99
N ASP A 348 -10.44 -6.70 9.90
CA ASP A 348 -10.45 -7.78 8.89
C ASP A 348 -9.89 -9.09 9.47
N ILE A 349 -8.82 -9.03 10.25
CA ILE A 349 -8.27 -10.20 10.94
C ILE A 349 -9.28 -10.78 11.95
N LEU A 350 -9.93 -9.93 12.74
CA LEU A 350 -10.98 -10.36 13.67
C LEU A 350 -12.17 -11.00 12.94
N SER A 351 -12.56 -10.43 11.80
CA SER A 351 -13.61 -10.98 10.93
C SER A 351 -13.24 -12.37 10.42
N SER A 352 -11.97 -12.56 10.04
CA SER A 352 -11.44 -13.84 9.57
C SER A 352 -11.46 -14.90 10.67
N CYS A 353 -11.04 -14.55 11.88
CA CYS A 353 -11.08 -15.45 13.05
C CYS A 353 -12.50 -15.90 13.42
N LYS A 354 -13.53 -15.05 13.20
CA LYS A 354 -14.93 -15.44 13.40
C LYS A 354 -15.38 -16.48 12.38
N THR A 355 -14.99 -16.32 11.11
CA THR A 355 -15.38 -17.26 10.04
C THR A 355 -14.71 -18.62 10.16
N SER A 356 -13.48 -18.69 10.69
CA SER A 356 -12.78 -19.96 10.92
C SER A 356 -13.36 -20.75 12.09
N SER A 357 -13.79 -20.06 13.16
CA SER A 357 -14.42 -20.67 14.34
C SER A 357 -15.75 -21.37 14.03
N VAL A 358 -16.54 -20.86 13.08
CA VAL A 358 -17.83 -21.46 12.67
C VAL A 358 -17.66 -22.77 11.87
N LYS A 359 -16.49 -23.02 11.28
CA LYS A 359 -16.24 -24.20 10.42
C LYS A 359 -15.54 -25.38 11.13
N GLY A 360 -15.03 -25.20 12.35
CA GLY A 360 -14.29 -26.22 13.09
C GLY A 360 -15.13 -26.95 14.13
N GLY A 361 -15.74 -28.08 13.76
CA GLY A 361 -16.46 -28.95 14.69
C GLY A 361 -15.57 -30.08 15.25
N THR A 362 -15.52 -30.18 16.58
CA THR A 362 -14.96 -31.26 17.43
C THR A 362 -13.42 -31.37 17.52
N GLN A 363 -12.85 -31.03 18.69
CA GLN A 363 -11.43 -31.24 19.00
C GLN A 363 -11.16 -31.72 20.47
N PRO A 364 -10.06 -32.46 20.70
CA PRO A 364 -9.71 -33.17 21.94
C PRO A 364 -9.23 -32.29 23.14
N LYS A 365 -9.20 -32.91 24.33
CA LYS A 365 -9.07 -32.28 25.66
C LYS A 365 -7.77 -31.47 25.95
N SER A 366 -6.67 -31.65 25.22
CA SER A 366 -5.45 -30.82 25.37
C SER A 366 -5.52 -29.49 24.61
N GLU A 367 -6.37 -29.37 23.59
CA GLU A 367 -6.52 -28.11 22.83
C GLU A 367 -7.44 -27.10 23.52
N THR A 368 -8.11 -27.51 24.61
CA THR A 368 -9.09 -26.68 25.32
C THR A 368 -8.50 -25.41 25.94
N ALA A 369 -7.28 -25.47 26.49
CA ALA A 369 -6.63 -24.30 27.10
C ALA A 369 -6.10 -23.32 26.04
N LYS A 370 -5.46 -23.84 24.97
CA LYS A 370 -4.96 -23.03 23.84
C LYS A 370 -6.10 -22.33 23.11
N THR A 371 -7.20 -23.04 22.86
CA THR A 371 -8.41 -22.46 22.24
C THR A 371 -9.06 -21.39 23.13
N GLN A 372 -9.14 -21.61 24.45
CA GLN A 372 -9.66 -20.61 25.38
C GLN A 372 -8.80 -19.33 25.43
N ILE A 373 -7.47 -19.47 25.41
CA ILE A 373 -6.54 -18.32 25.33
C ILE A 373 -6.74 -17.57 24.01
N ASN A 374 -6.80 -18.29 22.90
CA ASN A 374 -7.04 -17.68 21.59
C ASN A 374 -8.38 -16.93 21.55
N GLN A 375 -9.44 -17.50 22.11
CA GLN A 375 -10.74 -16.84 22.22
C GLN A 375 -10.67 -15.58 23.10
N SER A 376 -9.97 -15.63 24.24
CA SER A 376 -9.75 -14.47 25.10
C SER A 376 -8.96 -13.36 24.38
N ASN A 377 -7.91 -13.73 23.65
CA ASN A 377 -7.12 -12.79 22.84
C ASN A 377 -7.98 -12.13 21.75
N ILE A 378 -8.83 -12.91 21.07
CA ILE A 378 -9.77 -12.39 20.05
C ILE A 378 -10.76 -11.39 20.68
N LEU A 379 -11.32 -11.70 21.85
CA LEU A 379 -12.24 -10.78 22.55
C LEU A 379 -11.54 -9.49 23.00
N SER A 380 -10.34 -9.60 23.57
CA SER A 380 -9.54 -8.44 23.99
C SER A 380 -9.14 -7.57 22.79
N ALA A 381 -8.78 -8.21 21.67
CA ALA A 381 -8.46 -7.53 20.43
C ALA A 381 -9.67 -6.83 19.81
N ALA A 382 -10.87 -7.43 19.87
CA ALA A 382 -12.10 -6.77 19.44
C ALA A 382 -12.40 -5.50 20.25
N GLN A 383 -12.26 -5.56 21.58
CA GLN A 383 -12.38 -4.38 22.43
C GLN A 383 -11.34 -3.31 22.07
N THR A 384 -10.10 -3.73 21.82
CA THR A 384 -9.01 -2.84 21.42
C THR A 384 -9.26 -2.20 20.06
N GLY A 385 -9.78 -2.95 19.08
CA GLY A 385 -10.16 -2.45 17.77
C GLY A 385 -11.23 -1.36 17.85
N ASN A 386 -12.24 -1.55 18.70
CA ASN A 386 -13.25 -0.51 18.95
C ASN A 386 -12.64 0.74 19.60
N GLN A 387 -11.72 0.58 20.55
CA GLN A 387 -11.01 1.71 21.17
C GLN A 387 -10.16 2.47 20.15
N LEU A 388 -9.46 1.77 19.25
CA LEU A 388 -8.69 2.38 18.18
C LEU A 388 -9.59 3.13 17.19
N ALA A 389 -10.72 2.55 16.80
CA ALA A 389 -11.69 3.21 15.92
C ALA A 389 -12.22 4.52 16.51
N VAL A 390 -12.57 4.51 17.81
CA VAL A 390 -12.97 5.72 18.55
C VAL A 390 -11.83 6.73 18.62
N ALA A 391 -10.59 6.30 18.86
CA ALA A 391 -9.42 7.18 18.89
C ALA A 391 -9.20 7.91 17.55
N VAL A 392 -9.31 7.20 16.43
CA VAL A 392 -9.19 7.79 15.08
C VAL A 392 -10.27 8.85 14.85
N VAL A 393 -11.53 8.53 15.16
CA VAL A 393 -12.65 9.46 14.98
C VAL A 393 -12.54 10.69 15.89
N ASN A 394 -12.14 10.51 17.15
CA ASN A 394 -11.96 11.63 18.07
C ASN A 394 -10.83 12.56 17.62
N LEU A 395 -9.69 11.99 17.19
CA LEU A 395 -8.57 12.77 16.69
C LEU A 395 -8.93 13.52 15.38
N ALA A 396 -9.71 12.90 14.50
CA ALA A 396 -10.26 13.57 13.31
C ALA A 396 -11.26 14.68 13.69
N GLY A 397 -12.08 14.46 14.72
CA GLY A 397 -13.02 15.45 15.25
C GLY A 397 -12.34 16.71 15.78
N ASN A 398 -11.14 16.59 16.35
CA ASN A 398 -10.34 17.76 16.77
C ASN A 398 -9.90 18.62 15.57
N GLN A 399 -9.64 18.01 14.41
CA GLN A 399 -9.32 18.73 13.18
C GLN A 399 -10.55 19.38 12.54
N LEU A 400 -11.74 18.81 12.76
CA LEU A 400 -13.02 19.32 12.26
C LEU A 400 -13.47 20.61 12.98
N GLY A 401 -13.03 20.82 14.23
CA GLY A 401 -13.38 21.97 15.07
C GLY A 401 -12.96 23.36 14.52
N THR A 402 -12.19 23.40 13.44
CA THR A 402 -11.72 24.64 12.79
C THR A 402 -12.49 25.06 11.54
N THR A 403 -13.36 24.20 10.98
CA THR A 403 -14.08 24.50 9.71
C THR A 403 -15.58 24.33 9.90
N LYS A 404 -16.34 25.44 9.80
CA LYS A 404 -17.81 25.47 9.97
C LYS A 404 -18.61 24.89 8.79
N ASP A 405 -17.94 24.41 7.74
CA ASP A 405 -18.61 23.89 6.55
C ASP A 405 -19.04 22.42 6.71
N SER A 406 -19.95 22.00 5.84
CA SER A 406 -20.74 20.77 5.94
C SER A 406 -19.90 19.49 6.13
N VAL A 407 -20.46 18.49 6.82
CA VAL A 407 -19.84 17.16 7.07
C VAL A 407 -19.46 16.45 5.77
N ASP A 408 -20.14 16.75 4.66
CA ASP A 408 -19.91 16.15 3.34
C ASP A 408 -18.70 16.74 2.59
N THR A 409 -18.12 17.86 3.06
CA THR A 409 -16.92 18.50 2.48
C THR A 409 -15.63 18.13 3.23
N PHE A 410 -15.73 17.37 4.32
CA PHE A 410 -14.56 17.00 5.13
C PHE A 410 -13.65 16.01 4.38
N PRO A 411 -12.36 16.30 4.18
CA PRO A 411 -11.47 15.45 3.38
C PRO A 411 -11.38 13.99 3.84
N LEU A 412 -11.53 13.72 5.14
CA LEU A 412 -11.47 12.36 5.70
C LEU A 412 -12.85 11.64 5.74
N ALA A 413 -13.93 12.24 5.22
CA ALA A 413 -15.28 11.69 5.33
C ALA A 413 -15.40 10.27 4.75
N ASP A 414 -14.77 10.01 3.60
CA ASP A 414 -14.76 8.68 2.98
C ASP A 414 -14.06 7.64 3.86
N LEU A 415 -12.94 8.01 4.49
CA LEU A 415 -12.21 7.13 5.42
C LEU A 415 -13.06 6.80 6.64
N LEU A 416 -13.63 7.83 7.28
CA LEU A 416 -14.41 7.67 8.50
C LEU A 416 -15.73 6.92 8.27
N SER A 417 -16.18 6.82 7.01
CA SER A 417 -17.36 6.04 6.61
C SER A 417 -17.09 4.54 6.48
N LEU A 418 -15.84 4.08 6.58
CA LEU A 418 -15.50 2.65 6.54
C LEU A 418 -15.70 1.99 7.92
N GLU A 419 -16.11 0.72 7.95
CA GLU A 419 -16.14 -0.06 9.19
C GLU A 419 -14.73 -0.50 9.60
N PRO A 420 -14.28 -0.29 10.85
CA PRO A 420 -15.08 -0.05 12.06
C PRO A 420 -15.26 1.42 12.49
N LEU A 421 -14.87 2.40 11.66
CA LEU A 421 -14.87 3.83 11.97
C LEU A 421 -16.26 4.48 11.84
N ALA A 422 -17.11 3.95 10.97
CA ALA A 422 -18.42 4.50 10.64
C ALA A 422 -19.36 4.65 11.85
N GLY A 423 -19.39 3.63 12.73
CA GLY A 423 -20.21 3.66 13.94
C GLY A 423 -19.83 4.81 14.89
N PRO A 424 -18.57 4.89 15.35
CA PRO A 424 -18.10 6.01 16.16
C PRO A 424 -18.27 7.37 15.47
N PHE A 425 -18.04 7.45 14.15
CA PHE A 425 -18.17 8.70 13.39
C PHE A 425 -19.60 9.27 13.42
N LYS A 426 -20.62 8.42 13.24
CA LYS A 426 -22.03 8.81 13.35
C LYS A 426 -22.42 9.32 14.74
N ASN A 427 -21.70 8.89 15.78
CA ASN A 427 -21.98 9.25 17.18
C ASN A 427 -21.17 10.46 17.68
N LEU A 428 -20.33 11.05 16.82
CA LEU A 428 -19.52 12.21 17.17
C LEU A 428 -20.42 13.44 17.40
N LYS A 429 -20.47 13.95 18.63
CA LYS A 429 -21.26 15.14 18.99
C LYS A 429 -20.52 16.41 18.56
N LYS A 430 -21.14 17.21 17.69
CA LYS A 430 -20.56 18.44 17.13
C LYS A 430 -20.31 19.56 18.17
N ASP A 431 -21.07 19.56 19.27
CA ASP A 431 -21.10 20.66 20.23
C ASP A 431 -20.17 20.49 21.46
N ASN A 432 -19.48 19.35 21.59
CA ASN A 432 -18.49 19.10 22.64
C ASN A 432 -17.42 18.12 22.13
N PRO A 433 -16.35 18.59 21.46
CA PRO A 433 -15.30 17.70 21.01
C PRO A 433 -14.65 17.00 22.21
N PRO A 434 -14.44 15.67 22.15
CA PRO A 434 -13.79 14.94 23.22
C PRO A 434 -12.36 15.46 23.42
N LYS A 435 -11.97 15.74 24.67
CA LYS A 435 -10.57 16.01 25.02
C LYS A 435 -9.75 14.74 24.79
N PHE A 436 -9.20 14.60 23.59
CA PHE A 436 -8.40 13.45 23.17
C PHE A 436 -7.10 13.98 22.56
N ASP A 437 -5.96 13.64 23.16
CA ASP A 437 -4.64 14.16 22.75
C ASP A 437 -3.83 13.13 21.94
N VAL A 438 -2.70 13.55 21.37
CA VAL A 438 -1.79 12.66 20.62
C VAL A 438 -1.25 11.51 21.48
N ALA A 439 -1.12 11.69 22.80
CA ALA A 439 -0.64 10.63 23.69
C ALA A 439 -1.69 9.52 23.88
N ASP A 440 -2.97 9.88 24.00
CA ASP A 440 -4.10 8.94 24.02
C ASP A 440 -4.18 8.18 22.69
N SER A 441 -3.96 8.88 21.57
CA SER A 441 -3.86 8.30 20.24
C SER A 441 -2.73 7.26 20.11
N ALA A 442 -1.53 7.61 20.59
CA ALA A 442 -0.37 6.71 20.64
C ALA A 442 -0.63 5.47 21.51
N LEU A 443 -1.32 5.63 22.65
CA LEU A 443 -1.69 4.53 23.53
C LEU A 443 -2.67 3.56 22.84
N ALA A 444 -3.63 4.06 22.08
CA ALA A 444 -4.55 3.24 21.31
C ALA A 444 -3.81 2.42 20.23
N THR A 445 -2.89 3.05 19.50
CA THR A 445 -2.03 2.37 18.51
C THR A 445 -1.17 1.29 19.15
N LEU A 446 -0.53 1.59 20.29
CA LEU A 446 0.26 0.62 21.04
C LEU A 446 -0.57 -0.62 21.40
N LYS A 447 -1.79 -0.42 21.92
CA LYS A 447 -2.68 -1.53 22.27
C LYS A 447 -3.08 -2.33 21.03
N ALA A 448 -3.36 -1.67 19.90
CA ALA A 448 -3.74 -2.34 18.67
C ALA A 448 -2.60 -3.19 18.09
N ILE A 449 -1.36 -2.69 18.05
CA ILE A 449 -0.18 -3.48 17.61
C ILE A 449 0.00 -4.70 18.52
N LYS A 450 -0.15 -4.53 19.83
CA LYS A 450 -0.11 -5.65 20.80
C LYS A 450 -1.18 -6.70 20.48
N ALA A 451 -2.43 -6.27 20.33
CA ALA A 451 -3.56 -7.15 20.03
C ALA A 451 -3.35 -7.93 18.72
N LEU A 452 -2.93 -7.23 17.66
CA LEU A 452 -2.60 -7.85 16.37
C LEU A 452 -1.47 -8.88 16.51
N THR A 453 -0.42 -8.53 17.25
CA THR A 453 0.70 -9.46 17.49
C THR A 453 0.26 -10.71 18.23
N GLU A 454 -0.56 -10.60 19.29
CA GLU A 454 -1.01 -11.77 20.06
C GLU A 454 -1.96 -12.67 19.27
N ILE A 455 -2.72 -12.14 18.31
CA ILE A 455 -3.58 -12.96 17.42
C ILE A 455 -2.74 -13.70 16.37
N CYS A 456 -1.74 -13.03 15.78
CA CYS A 456 -1.00 -13.57 14.64
C CYS A 456 0.27 -14.36 15.02
N ALA A 457 0.74 -14.29 16.28
CA ALA A 457 2.06 -14.81 16.66
C ALA A 457 2.32 -16.28 16.30
N GLU A 458 1.29 -17.14 16.37
CA GLU A 458 1.41 -18.59 16.17
C GLU A 458 0.60 -19.09 14.96
N ASP A 459 0.02 -18.19 14.15
CA ASP A 459 -0.81 -18.53 12.98
C ASP A 459 -0.17 -17.97 11.70
N SER A 460 0.45 -18.85 10.91
CA SER A 460 1.16 -18.48 9.68
C SER A 460 0.22 -17.93 8.60
N LEU A 461 -1.05 -18.39 8.54
CA LEU A 461 -2.02 -17.89 7.58
C LEU A 461 -2.40 -16.45 7.90
N LEU A 462 -2.57 -16.13 9.18
CA LEU A 462 -2.81 -14.74 9.60
C LEU A 462 -1.58 -13.86 9.39
N GLN A 463 -0.36 -14.38 9.62
CA GLN A 463 0.90 -13.67 9.31
C GLN A 463 1.02 -13.35 7.82
N ASP A 464 0.71 -14.32 6.96
CA ASP A 464 0.69 -14.14 5.51
C ASP A 464 -0.34 -13.10 5.08
N LYS A 465 -1.55 -13.16 5.65
CA LYS A 465 -2.65 -12.24 5.37
C LYS A 465 -2.32 -10.80 5.79
N ILE A 466 -1.81 -10.56 7.00
CA ILE A 466 -1.47 -9.18 7.42
C ILE A 466 -0.33 -8.59 6.58
N THR A 467 0.58 -9.44 6.09
CA THR A 467 1.64 -9.03 5.17
C THR A 467 1.08 -8.57 3.82
N GLU A 468 0.12 -9.32 3.27
CA GLU A 468 -0.58 -8.96 2.03
C GLU A 468 -1.44 -7.70 2.13
N LEU A 469 -1.89 -7.36 3.35
CA LEU A 469 -2.64 -6.14 3.66
C LEU A 469 -1.73 -4.95 4.01
N GLY A 470 -0.41 -5.10 3.84
CA GLY A 470 0.58 -4.02 3.89
C GLY A 470 1.00 -3.58 5.30
N VAL A 471 0.90 -4.46 6.31
CA VAL A 471 1.37 -4.16 7.68
C VAL A 471 2.83 -3.72 7.75
N LEU A 472 3.68 -4.18 6.81
CA LEU A 472 5.10 -3.83 6.76
C LEU A 472 5.33 -2.33 6.58
N CYS A 473 4.49 -1.63 5.80
CA CYS A 473 4.57 -0.18 5.63
C CYS A 473 4.39 0.55 6.96
N LEU A 474 3.39 0.13 7.75
CA LEU A 474 3.13 0.68 9.09
C LEU A 474 4.29 0.37 10.05
N LEU A 475 4.77 -0.87 10.07
CA LEU A 475 5.88 -1.28 10.94
C LEU A 475 7.17 -0.51 10.63
N ARG A 476 7.50 -0.36 9.35
CA ARG A 476 8.64 0.44 8.90
C ARG A 476 8.53 1.87 9.42
N ARG A 477 7.37 2.52 9.24
CA ARG A 477 7.12 3.89 9.73
C ARG A 477 7.26 4.01 11.24
N TYR A 478 6.63 3.10 12.00
CA TYR A 478 6.69 3.10 13.47
C TYR A 478 8.10 2.91 14.03
N LEU A 479 8.99 2.20 13.31
CA LEU A 479 10.36 1.99 13.73
C LEU A 479 11.24 3.20 13.40
N LEU A 480 11.18 3.68 12.16
CA LEU A 480 12.11 4.67 11.62
C LEU A 480 11.77 6.12 11.98
N ARG A 481 10.52 6.41 12.40
CA ARG A 481 10.03 7.79 12.53
C ARG A 481 9.41 8.05 13.91
N ASP A 482 9.40 9.33 14.30
CA ASP A 482 8.92 9.85 15.59
C ASP A 482 7.63 10.67 15.44
N ASP A 483 6.68 10.19 14.64
CA ASP A 483 5.49 10.98 14.26
C ASP A 483 4.64 11.41 15.47
N TYR A 484 4.44 10.51 16.43
CA TYR A 484 3.73 10.82 17.67
C TYR A 484 4.44 11.87 18.52
N GLU A 485 5.77 11.81 18.63
CA GLU A 485 6.54 12.77 19.43
C GLU A 485 6.54 14.15 18.77
N LYS A 486 6.69 14.19 17.43
CA LYS A 486 6.59 15.42 16.64
C LYS A 486 5.23 16.08 16.78
N LEU A 487 4.14 15.31 16.67
CA LEU A 487 2.79 15.86 16.85
C LEU A 487 2.52 16.32 18.29
N ALA A 488 2.95 15.56 19.29
CA ALA A 488 2.82 15.97 20.68
C ALA A 488 3.60 17.26 20.97
N ALA A 489 4.77 17.45 20.35
CA ALA A 489 5.53 18.69 20.43
C ALA A 489 4.79 19.87 19.74
N ILE A 490 4.15 19.63 18.60
CA ILE A 490 3.31 20.64 17.92
C ILE A 490 2.10 21.02 18.78
N GLU A 491 1.41 20.04 19.37
CA GLU A 491 0.29 20.28 20.29
C GLU A 491 0.73 21.07 21.53
N ALA A 492 1.86 20.69 22.14
CA ALA A 492 2.44 21.41 23.27
C ALA A 492 2.79 22.86 22.91
N TYR A 493 3.39 23.07 21.73
CA TYR A 493 3.72 24.40 21.24
C TYR A 493 2.45 25.24 20.98
N ALA A 494 1.42 24.66 20.36
CA ALA A 494 0.14 25.34 20.14
C ALA A 494 -0.55 25.71 21.46
N ALA A 495 -0.56 24.80 22.44
CA ALA A 495 -1.11 25.04 23.77
C ALA A 495 -0.38 26.19 24.49
N SER A 496 0.94 26.32 24.33
CA SER A 496 1.71 27.43 24.91
C SER A 496 1.41 28.80 24.31
N ARG A 497 0.78 28.85 23.14
CA ARG A 497 0.49 30.08 22.38
C ARG A 497 -0.97 30.52 22.47
N ALA A 498 -1.84 29.69 23.07
CA ALA A 498 -3.23 30.06 23.32
C ALA A 498 -3.27 31.22 24.33
N PRO A 499 -3.92 32.36 24.01
CA PRO A 499 -3.98 33.50 24.92
C PRO A 499 -4.68 33.10 26.22
N GLU A 500 -4.14 33.54 27.36
CA GLU A 500 -4.70 33.39 28.71
C GLU A 500 -6.04 34.15 28.87
N SER A 501 -7.03 33.94 28.02
CA SER A 501 -8.34 34.61 28.09
C SER A 501 -9.31 33.90 29.03
N GLN A 502 -8.81 33.34 30.14
CA GLN A 502 -9.65 32.72 31.17
C GLN A 502 -9.13 32.86 32.60
N GLU A 503 -8.15 33.73 32.85
CA GLU A 503 -7.85 34.24 34.19
C GLU A 503 -8.32 35.69 34.32
N ARG A 504 -9.64 35.87 34.50
CA ARG A 504 -10.28 36.99 35.23
C ARG A 504 -11.79 36.98 34.98
N VAL A 505 -12.51 35.98 35.49
CA VAL A 505 -13.91 36.20 35.87
C VAL A 505 -14.19 35.49 37.19
N SER A 506 -14.31 36.33 38.22
CA SER A 506 -14.95 36.16 39.53
C SER A 506 -14.64 34.92 40.37
N SER A 507 -13.87 35.17 41.43
CA SER A 507 -14.03 34.53 42.73
C SER A 507 -15.49 34.54 43.19
N ASN A 508 -16.07 33.36 43.45
CA ASN A 508 -17.07 33.19 44.50
C ASN A 508 -16.99 31.76 45.04
N ALA A 509 -16.92 31.68 46.38
CA ALA A 509 -16.74 30.47 47.16
C ALA A 509 -18.00 29.58 47.17
N GLY A 510 -17.79 28.26 47.23
CA GLY A 510 -18.86 27.30 47.54
C GLY A 510 -18.60 25.88 47.07
N GLU A 511 -18.11 25.05 48.01
CA GLU A 511 -18.22 23.58 48.08
C GLU A 511 -17.32 22.69 47.20
N SER A 512 -16.51 21.92 47.91
CA SER A 512 -15.53 20.94 47.48
C SER A 512 -16.16 19.66 46.91
N SER A 513 -15.66 19.22 45.75
CA SER A 513 -15.77 17.84 45.25
C SER A 513 -14.36 17.27 45.01
N PRO A 514 -14.15 15.95 45.15
CA PRO A 514 -12.81 15.39 45.29
C PRO A 514 -12.08 15.35 43.93
N SER A 515 -10.95 16.07 43.89
CA SER A 515 -9.81 15.98 42.97
C SER A 515 -9.95 15.01 41.78
N SER A 516 -10.37 15.52 40.62
CA SER A 516 -9.87 15.02 39.35
C SER A 516 -8.56 15.74 39.05
N THR A 517 -7.45 15.06 39.32
CA THR A 517 -6.09 15.56 39.08
C THR A 517 -5.79 15.53 37.59
N ASN A 518 -6.37 16.43 36.81
CA ASN A 518 -5.91 16.72 35.45
C ASN A 518 -5.72 18.22 35.32
N ASN A 519 -4.53 18.68 35.73
CA ASN A 519 -4.05 20.01 35.42
C ASN A 519 -4.12 20.22 33.89
N PRO A 520 -4.71 21.31 33.39
CA PRO A 520 -4.84 21.58 31.96
C PRO A 520 -3.50 21.95 31.28
N SER A 521 -2.36 21.82 31.98
CA SER A 521 -1.04 22.29 31.54
C SER A 521 0.06 21.21 31.47
N SER A 522 -0.21 19.93 31.77
CA SER A 522 0.84 18.90 31.65
C SER A 522 0.86 18.24 30.28
N VAL A 523 1.85 18.58 29.46
CA VAL A 523 2.16 17.88 28.20
C VAL A 523 2.45 16.41 28.52
N ARG A 524 1.59 15.49 28.07
CA ARG A 524 1.78 14.04 28.27
C ARG A 524 2.68 13.49 27.16
N VAL A 525 3.71 12.75 27.56
CA VAL A 525 4.67 12.15 26.62
C VAL A 525 4.05 10.90 25.99
N PRO A 526 3.96 10.81 24.65
CA PRO A 526 3.45 9.62 23.97
C PRO A 526 4.31 8.37 24.25
N PRO A 527 3.73 7.16 24.36
CA PRO A 527 4.47 5.92 24.59
C PRO A 527 5.20 5.38 23.34
N THR A 528 5.91 6.22 22.59
CA THR A 528 6.55 5.89 21.29
C THR A 528 7.58 4.76 21.42
N ALA A 529 8.38 4.75 22.48
CA ALA A 529 9.33 3.66 22.75
C ALA A 529 8.63 2.29 22.87
N HIS A 530 7.42 2.27 23.45
CA HIS A 530 6.63 1.04 23.54
C HIS A 530 6.03 0.65 22.18
N ILE A 531 5.60 1.63 21.37
CA ILE A 531 5.12 1.37 20.00
C ILE A 531 6.24 0.69 19.20
N ARG A 532 7.44 1.29 19.17
CA ARG A 532 8.63 0.71 18.52
C ARG A 532 8.93 -0.70 18.99
N ARG A 533 8.88 -0.96 20.29
CA ARG A 533 9.12 -2.30 20.85
C ARG A 533 8.14 -3.33 20.31
N HIS A 534 6.86 -3.00 20.27
CA HIS A 534 5.84 -3.93 19.79
C HIS A 534 5.83 -4.05 18.27
N ALA A 535 6.17 -2.99 17.54
CA ALA A 535 6.41 -3.05 16.10
C ALA A 535 7.61 -3.96 15.77
N ALA A 536 8.73 -3.83 16.49
CA ALA A 536 9.92 -4.67 16.31
C ALA A 536 9.63 -6.15 16.63
N ARG A 537 8.83 -6.43 17.67
CA ARG A 537 8.36 -7.79 17.98
C ARG A 537 7.56 -8.37 16.82
N LEU A 538 6.57 -7.64 16.31
CA LEU A 538 5.75 -8.11 15.20
C LEU A 538 6.59 -8.31 13.93
N LEU A 539 7.52 -7.40 13.64
CA LEU A 539 8.45 -7.54 12.53
C LEU A 539 9.32 -8.80 12.65
N THR A 540 9.81 -9.11 13.85
CA THR A 540 10.62 -10.32 14.09
C THR A 540 9.82 -11.58 13.78
N ILE A 541 8.55 -11.64 14.21
CA ILE A 541 7.64 -12.76 13.88
C ILE A 541 7.46 -12.87 12.37
N LEU A 542 7.18 -11.76 11.69
CA LEU A 542 6.95 -11.73 10.24
C LEU A 542 8.22 -12.01 9.43
N SER A 543 9.41 -11.72 9.96
CA SER A 543 10.70 -11.96 9.30
C SER A 543 11.01 -13.44 9.04
N LEU A 544 10.24 -14.36 9.64
CA LEU A 544 10.32 -15.79 9.34
C LEU A 544 9.69 -16.13 7.96
N LEU A 545 8.86 -15.26 7.40
CA LEU A 545 8.26 -15.44 6.08
C LEU A 545 9.25 -15.05 4.95
N PRO A 546 9.50 -15.91 3.94
CA PRO A 546 10.43 -15.60 2.86
C PRO A 546 10.11 -14.32 2.07
N LYS A 547 8.82 -14.01 1.88
CA LYS A 547 8.39 -12.77 1.21
C LYS A 547 8.77 -11.51 1.98
N VAL A 548 8.70 -11.56 3.31
CA VAL A 548 9.07 -10.45 4.20
C VAL A 548 10.59 -10.28 4.21
N GLN A 549 11.34 -11.37 4.21
CA GLN A 549 12.80 -11.34 4.15
C GLN A 549 13.30 -10.58 2.91
N LYS A 550 12.71 -10.85 1.74
CA LYS A 550 13.04 -10.14 0.48
C LYS A 550 12.75 -8.65 0.55
N VAL A 551 11.60 -8.28 1.14
CA VAL A 551 11.21 -6.86 1.28
C VAL A 551 12.17 -6.11 2.19
N ILE A 552 12.53 -6.69 3.34
CA ILE A 552 13.47 -6.07 4.28
C ILE A 552 14.86 -5.97 3.64
N ALA A 553 15.34 -7.06 3.02
CA ALA A 553 16.66 -7.09 2.39
C ALA A 553 16.83 -6.07 1.25
N ALA A 554 15.74 -5.73 0.55
CA ALA A 554 15.75 -4.73 -0.51
C ALA A 554 15.71 -3.27 0.01
N ASP A 555 15.35 -3.06 1.28
CA ASP A 555 15.28 -1.72 1.89
C ASP A 555 16.54 -1.42 2.72
N GLU A 556 17.53 -0.81 2.05
CA GLU A 556 18.81 -0.45 2.66
C GLU A 556 18.65 0.44 3.91
N THR A 557 17.68 1.35 3.87
CA THR A 557 17.44 2.28 4.99
C THR A 557 16.91 1.54 6.22
N TRP A 558 16.04 0.55 6.00
CA TRP A 558 15.48 -0.26 7.07
C TRP A 558 16.53 -1.24 7.63
N CYS A 559 17.32 -1.87 6.77
CA CYS A 559 18.44 -2.71 7.19
C CYS A 559 19.47 -1.94 8.02
N LYS A 560 19.87 -0.74 7.58
CA LYS A 560 20.79 0.13 8.32
C LYS A 560 20.22 0.50 9.69
N TRP A 561 18.94 0.89 9.75
CA TRP A 561 18.28 1.20 11.01
C TRP A 561 18.26 -0.01 11.98
N LEU A 562 17.98 -1.21 11.47
CA LEU A 562 17.98 -2.44 12.29
C LEU A 562 19.39 -2.74 12.83
N GLU A 563 20.43 -2.56 12.01
CA GLU A 563 21.81 -2.78 12.41
C GLU A 563 22.27 -1.76 13.46
N ASP A 564 21.98 -0.46 13.24
CA ASP A 564 22.29 0.60 14.20
C ASP A 564 21.51 0.41 15.51
N CYS A 565 20.25 -0.04 15.44
CA CYS A 565 19.44 -0.37 16.61
C CYS A 565 20.02 -1.54 17.40
N ALA A 566 20.33 -2.66 16.74
CA ALA A 566 20.96 -3.82 17.36
C ALA A 566 22.26 -3.44 18.08
N ASN A 567 23.08 -2.61 17.45
CA ASN A 567 24.36 -2.14 17.98
C ASN A 567 24.23 -1.04 19.05
N GLY A 568 23.02 -0.57 19.36
CA GLY A 568 22.81 0.50 20.34
C GLY A 568 23.34 1.87 19.89
N LYS A 569 23.48 2.09 18.58
CA LYS A 569 24.00 3.34 18.00
C LYS A 569 22.92 4.43 17.86
N ILE A 570 21.64 4.06 17.96
CA ILE A 570 20.52 5.01 17.83
C ILE A 570 20.29 5.71 19.17
N SER A 571 20.58 7.01 19.20
CA SER A 571 20.30 7.87 20.35
C SER A 571 18.81 7.82 20.72
N GLY A 572 18.51 7.65 22.01
CA GLY A 572 17.14 7.55 22.54
C GLY A 572 16.54 6.13 22.58
N ILE A 573 17.18 5.13 21.95
CA ILE A 573 16.72 3.72 21.99
C ILE A 573 17.68 2.87 22.83
N ASN A 574 17.46 2.86 24.15
CA ASN A 574 18.25 2.05 25.10
C ASN A 574 17.56 0.74 25.52
N ASP A 575 16.46 0.38 24.88
CA ASP A 575 15.67 -0.78 25.25
C ASP A 575 16.27 -2.09 24.70
N LEU A 576 16.81 -2.91 25.60
CA LEU A 576 17.41 -4.22 25.29
C LEU A 576 16.48 -5.13 24.48
N LYS A 577 15.16 -5.04 24.68
CA LYS A 577 14.20 -5.86 23.91
C LYS A 577 14.19 -5.47 22.44
N ILE A 578 14.22 -4.17 22.13
CA ILE A 578 14.20 -3.67 20.76
C ILE A 578 15.48 -4.08 20.05
N ARG A 579 16.63 -3.90 20.71
CA ARG A 579 17.94 -4.30 20.19
C ARG A 579 17.99 -5.78 19.83
N SER A 580 17.48 -6.64 20.73
CA SER A 580 17.35 -8.07 20.48
C SER A 580 16.44 -8.39 19.29
N TYR A 581 15.27 -7.75 19.18
CA TYR A 581 14.36 -7.98 18.05
C TYR A 581 14.98 -7.53 16.72
N ALA A 582 15.69 -6.40 16.72
CA ALA A 582 16.38 -5.90 15.53
C ALA A 582 17.45 -6.89 15.03
N ARG A 583 18.29 -7.41 15.94
CA ARG A 583 19.28 -8.43 15.59
C ARG A 583 18.65 -9.75 15.16
N ALA A 584 17.61 -10.21 15.84
CA ALA A 584 16.88 -11.43 15.46
C ALA A 584 16.25 -11.29 14.06
N THR A 585 15.69 -10.13 13.74
CA THR A 585 15.15 -9.83 12.40
C THR A 585 16.25 -9.91 11.35
N LEU A 586 17.42 -9.29 11.56
CA LEU A 586 18.55 -9.36 10.62
C LEU A 586 19.06 -10.78 10.42
N LEU A 587 19.16 -11.56 11.50
CA LEU A 587 19.55 -12.97 11.43
C LEU A 587 18.55 -13.79 10.61
N ASN A 588 17.25 -13.60 10.84
CA ASN A 588 16.19 -14.28 10.08
C ASN A 588 16.21 -13.88 8.59
N VAL A 589 16.58 -12.65 8.25
CA VAL A 589 16.64 -12.15 6.87
C VAL A 589 17.86 -12.69 6.12
N PHE A 590 19.05 -12.60 6.72
CA PHE A 590 20.31 -12.86 6.02
C PHE A 590 20.85 -14.27 6.21
N CYS A 591 20.69 -14.88 7.39
CA CYS A 591 21.27 -16.19 7.66
C CYS A 591 20.41 -17.36 7.18
N ASN A 592 19.14 -17.13 6.83
CA ASN A 592 18.29 -18.14 6.21
C ASN A 592 18.52 -18.25 4.69
N GLN A 593 19.03 -17.21 4.03
CA GLN A 593 19.25 -17.19 2.57
C GLN A 593 20.56 -17.91 2.16
N GLN A 594 21.57 -17.88 3.02
CA GLN A 594 22.93 -18.33 2.70
C GLN A 594 23.02 -19.82 2.37
N ILE A 595 22.20 -20.67 3.02
CA ILE A 595 22.32 -22.14 2.90
C ILE A 595 21.79 -22.65 1.54
N GLY A 596 20.97 -21.87 0.83
CA GLY A 596 20.51 -22.22 -0.52
C GLY A 596 21.57 -22.06 -1.62
N ILE A 597 22.59 -21.22 -1.38
CA ILE A 597 23.62 -20.90 -2.39
C ILE A 597 24.86 -21.79 -2.21
N ASP A 598 25.25 -22.11 -0.97
CA ASP A 598 26.44 -22.93 -0.69
C ASP A 598 26.27 -24.41 -1.08
N LEU A 599 25.02 -24.89 -1.23
CA LEU A 599 24.73 -26.24 -1.74
C LEU A 599 24.95 -26.39 -3.26
N VAL A 600 24.99 -25.29 -4.02
CA VAL A 600 25.20 -25.35 -5.48
C VAL A 600 26.68 -25.42 -5.85
N ASN A 601 27.57 -24.96 -4.96
CA ASN A 601 29.01 -24.86 -5.23
C ASN A 601 29.87 -25.99 -4.64
N ASN A 602 29.31 -26.85 -3.77
CA ASN A 602 30.07 -27.95 -3.17
C ASN A 602 29.58 -29.31 -3.68
N GLY A 603 30.48 -30.03 -4.38
CA GLY A 603 30.24 -31.38 -4.86
C GLY A 603 29.94 -32.40 -3.74
N PRO A 604 29.47 -33.60 -4.09
CA PRO A 604 28.81 -34.49 -3.15
C PRO A 604 29.82 -35.10 -2.17
N VAL A 605 29.76 -34.65 -0.90
CA VAL A 605 30.42 -35.35 0.20
C VAL A 605 29.42 -36.32 0.81
N THR A 606 29.72 -37.61 0.65
CA THR A 606 28.97 -38.73 1.23
C THR A 606 29.07 -38.72 2.76
N SER A 607 28.00 -38.30 3.43
CA SER A 607 27.74 -38.60 4.84
C SER A 607 26.24 -38.43 5.10
N GLY A 608 25.55 -39.52 5.38
CA GLY A 608 24.09 -39.55 5.56
C GLY A 608 23.63 -38.75 6.78
N ARG A 609 22.79 -37.74 6.52
CA ARG A 609 21.68 -37.34 7.38
C ARG A 609 20.69 -36.53 6.53
N ASP A 610 19.54 -37.14 6.26
CA ASP A 610 18.39 -36.44 5.69
C ASP A 610 17.96 -35.33 6.65
N GLY A 611 17.96 -34.11 6.14
CA GLY A 611 17.55 -32.91 6.85
C GLY A 611 18.04 -31.71 6.08
N THR A 612 17.19 -31.15 5.22
CA THR A 612 17.37 -29.83 4.61
C THR A 612 17.81 -28.88 5.72
N SER A 613 19.08 -28.45 5.72
CA SER A 613 19.65 -27.61 6.78
C SER A 613 19.03 -26.22 6.70
N ILE A 614 17.87 -26.04 7.33
CA ILE A 614 17.21 -24.75 7.47
C ILE A 614 18.02 -23.93 8.49
N GLY A 615 18.37 -22.69 8.14
CA GLY A 615 19.11 -21.79 9.03
C GLY A 615 18.38 -21.51 10.35
N PRO A 616 19.08 -21.01 11.38
CA PRO A 616 18.47 -20.77 12.69
C PRO A 616 17.33 -19.73 12.58
N HIS A 617 16.18 -20.07 13.16
CA HIS A 617 14.99 -19.24 13.21
C HIS A 617 14.79 -18.66 14.60
N TYR A 618 14.91 -17.33 14.71
CA TYR A 618 14.73 -16.62 15.96
C TYR A 618 13.28 -16.11 16.06
N GLY A 619 12.44 -16.90 16.72
CA GLY A 619 11.03 -16.58 16.95
C GLY A 619 10.75 -15.69 18.18
N ASP A 620 9.49 -15.29 18.36
CA ASP A 620 9.03 -14.58 19.55
C ASP A 620 9.36 -15.36 20.84
N MET A 621 9.53 -14.65 21.96
CA MET A 621 9.90 -15.17 23.29
C MET A 621 11.38 -15.44 23.54
N ILE A 622 12.23 -15.45 22.51
CA ILE A 622 13.69 -15.57 22.65
C ILE A 622 14.33 -14.19 22.56
N PHE A 623 15.10 -13.82 23.58
CA PHE A 623 15.89 -12.59 23.58
C PHE A 623 17.38 -12.89 23.47
N LEU A 624 18.04 -12.19 22.57
CA LEU A 624 19.48 -12.16 22.37
C LEU A 624 20.09 -11.16 23.34
N ILE A 625 20.99 -11.61 24.20
CA ILE A 625 21.75 -10.73 25.10
C ILE A 625 22.98 -10.23 24.34
N ASN A 626 23.26 -8.92 24.48
CA ASN A 626 24.34 -8.22 23.80
C ASN A 626 24.37 -8.47 22.28
N PRO A 627 23.30 -8.08 21.56
CA PRO A 627 23.17 -8.30 20.12
C PRO A 627 24.25 -7.60 19.26
N GLU A 628 25.08 -6.74 19.84
CA GLU A 628 26.24 -6.09 19.21
C GLU A 628 27.46 -7.00 19.05
N LEU A 629 27.53 -8.14 19.78
CA LEU A 629 28.70 -9.00 19.76
C LEU A 629 28.92 -9.68 18.40
N PRO A 630 30.18 -9.93 17.98
CA PRO A 630 30.51 -10.44 16.65
C PRO A 630 29.84 -11.78 16.30
N HIS A 631 29.67 -12.69 17.26
CA HIS A 631 29.07 -14.00 17.05
C HIS A 631 27.57 -13.95 16.67
N TRP A 632 26.92 -12.79 16.79
CA TRP A 632 25.56 -12.56 16.28
C TRP A 632 25.53 -12.04 14.85
N LYS A 633 26.68 -11.77 14.23
CA LYS A 633 26.74 -11.37 12.83
C LYS A 633 26.64 -12.61 11.94
N CYS A 634 26.04 -12.44 10.77
CA CYS A 634 25.98 -13.53 9.80
C CYS A 634 27.37 -13.74 9.18
N PRO A 635 27.91 -14.98 9.14
CA PRO A 635 29.16 -15.24 8.45
C PRO A 635 28.97 -14.99 6.95
N GLY A 636 29.82 -14.16 6.34
CA GLY A 636 29.87 -13.99 4.89
C GLY A 636 29.16 -12.75 4.33
N LYS A 637 29.50 -11.55 4.83
CA LYS A 637 29.63 -10.31 4.04
C LYS A 637 30.23 -9.23 4.93
N ASP A 638 31.50 -8.90 4.70
CA ASP A 638 31.98 -7.58 5.03
C ASP A 638 31.08 -6.56 4.33
N GLN A 639 30.38 -5.74 5.11
CA GLN A 639 29.40 -4.76 4.64
C GLN A 639 30.07 -3.56 3.91
N SER A 640 31.32 -3.69 3.48
CA SER A 640 32.10 -2.64 2.82
C SER A 640 32.21 -2.81 1.29
N THR A 641 31.92 -3.99 0.73
CA THR A 641 32.14 -4.26 -0.71
C THR A 641 30.91 -4.10 -1.59
N VAL A 642 29.70 -3.94 -1.03
CA VAL A 642 28.49 -3.63 -1.83
C VAL A 642 28.36 -2.13 -2.12
N TRP A 643 29.13 -1.27 -1.43
CA TRP A 643 28.95 0.19 -1.46
C TRP A 643 29.88 0.94 -2.43
N LYS A 644 30.65 0.27 -3.29
CA LYS A 644 31.54 0.96 -4.25
C LYS A 644 31.36 0.62 -5.73
N ASP A 645 30.73 -0.49 -6.09
CA ASP A 645 30.57 -0.85 -7.50
C ASP A 645 29.27 -0.29 -8.10
N LYS A 646 29.16 1.05 -8.15
CA LYS A 646 28.28 1.73 -9.11
C LYS A 646 28.61 3.19 -9.40
N SER A 647 29.85 3.61 -9.14
CA SER A 647 30.33 4.93 -9.53
C SER A 647 31.77 4.86 -10.01
N LEU A 648 31.99 5.33 -11.24
CA LEU A 648 33.27 5.58 -11.92
C LEU A 648 33.79 4.43 -12.79
N SER A 649 33.19 4.28 -13.97
CA SER A 649 33.95 3.94 -15.18
C SER A 649 34.09 5.22 -16.02
N SER A 650 35.13 5.99 -15.75
CA SER A 650 35.67 6.95 -16.72
C SER A 650 37.17 6.75 -16.78
N GLU A 651 37.63 6.41 -17.97
CA GLU A 651 39.03 6.26 -18.38
C GLU A 651 39.90 7.41 -17.89
N PHE A 652 41.10 7.12 -17.41
CA PHE A 652 42.33 7.75 -17.91
C PHE A 652 43.58 7.03 -17.36
N ASP A 653 44.50 6.72 -18.27
CA ASP A 653 45.85 6.23 -18.05
C ASP A 653 46.72 7.19 -17.19
N SER A 654 47.64 6.63 -16.39
CA SER A 654 49.04 7.10 -16.31
C SER A 654 49.87 6.39 -15.21
N MET A 655 50.81 5.55 -15.69
CA MET A 655 52.20 5.32 -15.26
C MET A 655 52.73 5.62 -13.83
N ASN A 656 53.42 4.58 -13.33
CA ASN A 656 54.73 4.53 -12.62
C ASN A 656 54.98 5.39 -11.36
N SER A 657 55.38 4.73 -10.26
CA SER A 657 56.80 4.59 -9.90
C SER A 657 57.00 3.84 -8.57
N ASP A 658 58.18 3.24 -8.48
CA ASP A 658 58.65 2.27 -7.50
C ASP A 658 59.10 2.85 -6.15
N ASN A 659 59.22 1.91 -5.19
CA ASN A 659 60.23 1.83 -4.13
C ASN A 659 60.38 2.99 -3.13
N GLU A 660 60.23 2.67 -1.84
CA GLU A 660 61.42 2.65 -0.97
C GLU A 660 61.21 1.84 0.32
N LEU A 661 62.08 0.85 0.48
CA LEU A 661 62.30 0.03 1.64
C LEU A 661 63.40 0.72 2.47
N VAL A 662 63.16 1.00 3.75
CA VAL A 662 64.24 1.31 4.71
C VAL A 662 64.19 0.33 5.88
N THR A 663 65.17 -0.56 5.83
CA THR A 663 65.58 -1.51 6.85
C THR A 663 66.57 -0.85 7.81
N LYS A 664 66.45 -1.10 9.13
CA LYS A 664 67.61 -1.18 10.06
C LYS A 664 67.20 -1.92 11.35
N VAL A 665 67.65 -3.18 11.52
CA VAL A 665 68.81 -3.62 12.36
C VAL A 665 68.48 -3.45 13.86
N SER A 666 67.91 -4.47 14.52
CA SER A 666 68.54 -5.62 15.20
C SER A 666 69.43 -5.26 16.40
N ASP A 667 68.95 -5.59 17.59
CA ASP A 667 69.81 -5.97 18.72
C ASP A 667 69.15 -7.14 19.48
N VAL A 668 69.93 -8.18 19.74
CA VAL A 668 69.53 -9.45 20.36
C VAL A 668 70.09 -9.47 21.78
N GLY A 669 69.24 -9.80 22.77
CA GLY A 669 69.71 -10.06 24.13
C GLY A 669 68.60 -10.38 25.12
N ASP A 670 68.50 -11.66 25.42
CA ASP A 670 68.02 -12.28 26.66
C ASP A 670 66.53 -12.55 26.93
N ALA A 671 66.35 -13.79 27.40
CA ALA A 671 65.16 -14.60 27.40
C ALA A 671 64.28 -14.40 28.64
N SER A 672 62.96 -14.37 28.40
CA SER A 672 61.94 -14.81 29.36
C SER A 672 60.73 -15.27 28.56
N SER A 673 60.47 -16.57 28.59
CA SER A 673 59.41 -17.25 27.84
C SER A 673 58.02 -16.77 28.26
N SER A 674 57.49 -15.75 27.58
CA SER A 674 56.05 -15.51 27.48
C SER A 674 55.53 -16.29 26.28
N PHE A 675 54.62 -17.23 26.51
CA PHE A 675 53.86 -17.85 25.43
C PHE A 675 52.92 -16.80 24.81
N ASN A 676 53.44 -16.04 23.86
CA ASN A 676 52.64 -15.38 22.83
C ASN A 676 52.28 -16.45 21.80
N VAL A 677 51.02 -16.88 21.81
CA VAL A 677 50.43 -17.64 20.70
C VAL A 677 49.56 -16.66 19.92
N SER A 678 50.17 -16.21 18.82
CA SER A 678 49.58 -15.83 17.52
C SER A 678 48.13 -15.35 17.49
N ASN A 679 47.95 -14.12 17.00
CA ASN A 679 46.74 -13.59 16.39
C ASN A 679 46.13 -14.60 15.39
N ASN A 680 45.19 -15.40 15.87
CA ASN A 680 44.17 -16.06 15.08
C ASN A 680 42.88 -15.24 15.23
N ASP A 681 42.81 -14.06 14.58
CA ASP A 681 41.58 -13.25 14.55
C ASP A 681 40.42 -13.96 13.81
N SER A 682 40.64 -15.16 13.26
CA SER A 682 39.63 -15.98 12.59
C SER A 682 38.96 -17.05 13.46
N GLU A 683 39.48 -17.38 14.66
CA GLU A 683 38.84 -18.38 15.55
C GLU A 683 37.79 -17.77 16.48
N SER A 684 37.73 -16.44 16.59
CA SER A 684 36.86 -15.71 17.52
C SER A 684 35.42 -15.48 17.02
N GLU A 685 35.06 -15.94 15.83
CA GLU A 685 33.71 -15.71 15.28
C GLU A 685 32.72 -16.85 15.55
N ILE A 686 33.20 -18.06 15.87
CA ILE A 686 32.35 -19.24 16.01
C ILE A 686 31.96 -19.45 17.48
N PRO A 687 30.69 -19.30 17.85
CA PRO A 687 30.27 -19.47 19.24
C PRO A 687 30.44 -20.90 19.73
N GLN A 688 31.09 -21.06 20.88
CA GLN A 688 31.46 -22.37 21.44
C GLN A 688 30.35 -23.03 22.27
N MET A 689 29.47 -22.23 22.89
CA MET A 689 28.37 -22.73 23.72
C MET A 689 27.17 -21.78 23.72
N ASP A 690 26.01 -22.29 24.11
CA ASP A 690 24.78 -21.51 24.31
C ASP A 690 24.45 -21.47 25.80
N ILE A 691 24.16 -20.29 26.34
CA ILE A 691 23.70 -20.12 27.73
C ILE A 691 22.28 -19.55 27.70
N VAL A 692 21.33 -20.28 28.27
CA VAL A 692 19.90 -19.94 28.22
C VAL A 692 19.39 -19.63 29.62
N PHE A 693 18.97 -18.38 29.82
CA PHE A 693 18.40 -17.88 31.05
C PHE A 693 16.87 -18.05 31.08
N VAL A 694 16.39 -18.79 32.08
CA VAL A 694 14.97 -19.11 32.30
C VAL A 694 14.53 -18.44 33.61
N HIS A 695 13.61 -17.47 33.52
CA HIS A 695 13.18 -16.68 34.68
C HIS A 695 12.14 -17.41 35.55
N GLY A 696 12.07 -17.08 36.85
CA GLY A 696 11.04 -17.64 37.75
C GLY A 696 9.65 -17.03 37.60
N LEU A 697 8.72 -17.44 38.48
CA LEU A 697 7.36 -16.88 38.57
C LEU A 697 7.39 -15.36 38.81
N ARG A 698 6.51 -14.63 38.11
CA ARG A 698 6.47 -13.15 38.06
C ARG A 698 7.77 -12.49 37.59
N GLY A 699 8.72 -13.29 37.10
CA GLY A 699 9.98 -12.81 36.56
C GLY A 699 9.84 -12.18 35.18
N GLY A 700 10.96 -11.75 34.64
CA GLY A 700 11.03 -11.29 33.25
C GLY A 700 12.43 -11.50 32.68
N PRO A 701 12.56 -11.55 31.35
CA PRO A 701 13.81 -11.93 30.68
C PRO A 701 15.01 -11.10 31.11
N TYR A 702 14.82 -9.80 31.36
CA TYR A 702 15.90 -8.93 31.86
C TYR A 702 15.78 -8.69 33.36
N LYS A 703 14.54 -8.53 33.85
CA LYS A 703 14.27 -8.11 35.23
C LYS A 703 14.78 -9.10 36.29
N THR A 704 14.64 -10.40 36.03
CA THR A 704 15.01 -11.44 37.00
C THR A 704 16.50 -11.49 37.31
N TRP A 705 17.34 -10.98 36.42
CA TRP A 705 18.78 -11.07 36.52
C TRP A 705 19.43 -9.70 36.75
N ARG A 706 18.68 -8.73 37.26
CA ARG A 706 19.24 -7.45 37.71
C ARG A 706 19.63 -7.50 39.17
N ILE A 707 20.73 -6.83 39.49
CA ILE A 707 21.17 -6.58 40.86
C ILE A 707 20.64 -5.20 41.27
N ALA A 708 19.87 -5.13 42.35
CA ALA A 708 19.41 -3.85 42.90
C ALA A 708 20.53 -3.20 43.71
N GLU A 709 20.80 -1.92 43.50
CA GLU A 709 21.88 -1.19 44.19
C GLU A 709 21.53 -0.77 45.62
N ASP A 710 20.27 -0.89 46.06
CA ASP A 710 19.85 -0.45 47.40
C ASP A 710 18.80 -1.38 48.03
N THR A 711 19.18 -2.14 49.05
CA THR A 711 18.32 -3.11 49.75
C THR A 711 17.45 -2.49 50.86
N SER A 712 17.39 -1.16 50.98
CA SER A 712 16.80 -0.48 52.15
C SER A 712 15.33 -0.02 52.02
N SER A 713 14.63 -0.33 50.92
CA SER A 713 13.21 0.05 50.71
C SER A 713 12.41 -1.16 50.23
N THR A 714 11.68 -1.90 51.07
CA THR A 714 10.27 -1.61 51.35
C THR A 714 9.72 -2.51 52.47
N LYS A 715 9.33 -1.92 53.61
CA LYS A 715 8.48 -2.53 54.64
C LYS A 715 6.97 -2.22 54.44
N SER A 716 6.52 -1.95 53.21
CA SER A 716 5.10 -1.65 52.95
C SER A 716 4.49 -2.69 52.02
N GLY A 717 3.57 -3.48 52.57
CA GLY A 717 2.78 -4.46 51.83
C GLY A 717 1.74 -3.74 50.95
N LEU A 718 2.05 -3.63 49.65
CA LEU A 718 1.10 -3.49 48.54
C LEU A 718 1.87 -3.74 47.23
N VAL A 719 1.98 -5.02 46.87
CA VAL A 719 2.94 -5.62 45.93
C VAL A 719 2.56 -5.47 44.44
N GLU A 720 1.71 -4.50 44.08
CA GLU A 720 1.24 -4.36 42.68
C GLU A 720 1.68 -3.07 41.98
N LYS A 721 2.24 -2.08 42.69
CA LYS A 721 2.66 -0.82 42.05
C LYS A 721 4.14 -0.44 42.23
N ILE A 722 4.91 -1.21 42.98
CA ILE A 722 6.33 -0.90 43.27
C ILE A 722 7.27 -1.39 42.14
N ASP A 723 6.75 -2.16 41.18
CA ASP A 723 7.57 -3.10 40.41
C ASP A 723 7.77 -2.76 38.92
N GLU A 724 7.29 -1.59 38.47
CA GLU A 724 7.55 -1.05 37.12
C GLU A 724 8.77 -0.11 37.08
N GLU A 725 9.17 0.50 38.19
CA GLU A 725 10.30 1.45 38.24
C GLU A 725 11.54 0.88 38.95
N ALA A 726 11.38 0.11 40.04
CA ALA A 726 12.52 -0.48 40.76
C ALA A 726 13.32 -1.51 39.93
N GLY A 727 12.70 -2.12 38.90
CA GLY A 727 13.37 -3.06 37.98
C GLY A 727 14.06 -2.41 36.77
N LYS A 728 14.08 -1.07 36.68
CA LYS A 728 14.77 -0.33 35.61
C LYS A 728 16.19 0.10 35.99
N LEU A 729 16.47 0.21 37.29
CA LEU A 729 17.76 0.65 37.84
C LEU A 729 18.48 -0.55 38.44
N GLY A 730 19.74 -0.76 38.04
CA GLY A 730 20.59 -1.87 38.49
C GLY A 730 21.20 -2.69 37.35
N THR A 731 22.43 -3.16 37.56
CA THR A 731 23.23 -3.93 36.60
C THR A 731 22.55 -5.23 36.18
N PHE A 732 22.42 -5.44 34.87
CA PHE A 732 21.99 -6.72 34.30
C PHE A 732 23.21 -7.62 34.10
N TRP A 733 23.57 -8.36 35.15
CA TRP A 733 24.84 -9.10 35.21
C TRP A 733 25.05 -10.12 34.07
N PRO A 734 24.04 -10.78 33.46
CA PRO A 734 24.29 -11.65 32.31
C PRO A 734 24.86 -10.90 31.11
N GLY A 735 24.37 -9.67 30.88
CA GLY A 735 24.85 -8.82 29.79
C GLY A 735 26.12 -8.06 30.15
N GLU A 736 26.34 -7.70 31.41
CA GLU A 736 27.48 -6.85 31.78
C GLU A 736 28.72 -7.64 32.21
N TRP A 737 28.56 -8.74 32.96
CA TRP A 737 29.69 -9.48 33.54
C TRP A 737 29.93 -10.79 32.80
N LEU A 738 28.89 -11.62 32.65
CA LEU A 738 29.05 -12.94 32.06
C LEU A 738 29.48 -12.87 30.58
N SER A 739 29.00 -11.88 29.84
CA SER A 739 29.38 -11.65 28.45
C SER A 739 30.87 -11.28 28.29
N ALA A 740 31.46 -10.59 29.28
CA ALA A 740 32.86 -10.22 29.29
C ALA A 740 33.75 -11.42 29.66
N ASP A 741 33.29 -12.27 30.60
CA ASP A 741 33.99 -13.48 31.00
C ASP A 741 33.93 -14.57 29.91
N PHE A 742 32.83 -14.65 29.15
CA PHE A 742 32.60 -15.65 28.10
C PHE A 742 32.14 -15.00 26.78
N PRO A 743 33.02 -14.27 26.07
CA PRO A 743 32.66 -13.56 24.83
C PRO A 743 32.28 -14.50 23.67
N GLN A 744 32.71 -15.75 23.74
CA GLN A 744 32.40 -16.81 22.76
C GLN A 744 31.09 -17.56 23.06
N ALA A 745 30.36 -17.20 24.12
CA ALA A 745 29.07 -17.80 24.45
C ALA A 745 27.91 -16.97 23.88
N ARG A 746 26.98 -17.63 23.21
CA ARG A 746 25.70 -16.99 22.86
C ARG A 746 24.80 -16.98 24.09
N LEU A 747 24.45 -15.79 24.53
CA LEU A 747 23.62 -15.60 25.71
C LEU A 747 22.16 -15.33 25.29
N PHE A 748 21.24 -16.12 25.82
CA PHE A 748 19.82 -16.01 25.54
C PHE A 748 19.02 -15.81 26.83
N SER A 749 17.93 -15.04 26.78
CA SER A 749 16.91 -15.06 27.83
C SER A 749 15.52 -15.34 27.28
N LEU A 750 14.76 -16.15 28.00
CA LEU A 750 13.40 -16.51 27.58
C LEU A 750 12.36 -15.59 28.20
N LYS A 751 11.24 -15.40 27.51
CA LYS A 751 10.04 -14.74 28.05
C LYS A 751 8.84 -15.65 27.90
N TYR A 752 8.17 -15.92 29.01
CA TYR A 752 6.91 -16.63 29.01
C TYR A 752 6.00 -16.10 30.11
N LYS A 753 4.68 -16.27 29.93
CA LYS A 753 3.71 -15.84 30.95
C LYS A 753 3.78 -16.83 32.12
N THR A 754 4.07 -16.32 33.31
CA THR A 754 4.02 -17.08 34.56
C THR A 754 2.99 -16.47 35.49
N ASN A 755 1.85 -17.15 35.68
CA ASN A 755 0.81 -16.71 36.61
C ASN A 755 0.93 -17.51 37.92
N LEU A 756 0.80 -16.82 39.06
CA LEU A 756 0.83 -17.45 40.39
C LEU A 756 -0.46 -18.22 40.70
N THR A 757 -1.59 -17.78 40.14
CA THR A 757 -2.91 -18.38 40.33
C THR A 757 -3.67 -18.36 39.01
N LEU A 758 -4.65 -19.27 38.83
CA LEU A 758 -5.56 -19.25 37.68
C LEU A 758 -6.35 -17.92 37.57
N TRP A 759 -6.47 -17.17 38.68
CA TRP A 759 -7.20 -15.90 38.75
C TRP A 759 -6.42 -14.74 38.12
N SER A 760 -5.09 -14.86 37.97
CA SER A 760 -4.24 -13.87 37.31
C SER A 760 -4.24 -13.96 35.78
N GLY A 761 -5.13 -14.77 35.19
CA GLY A 761 -5.33 -14.92 33.75
C GLY A 761 -5.01 -16.33 33.24
N ALA A 762 -5.59 -16.68 32.08
CA ALA A 762 -5.35 -17.96 31.43
C ALA A 762 -3.90 -18.03 30.89
N SER A 763 -3.16 -19.05 31.30
CA SER A 763 -1.86 -19.44 30.72
C SER A 763 -1.92 -20.91 30.32
N LEU A 764 -1.15 -21.30 29.31
CA LEU A 764 -1.04 -22.71 28.95
C LEU A 764 -0.53 -23.52 30.16
N PRO A 765 -0.91 -24.80 30.28
CA PRO A 765 -0.27 -25.73 31.17
C PRO A 765 1.25 -25.70 31.00
N LEU A 766 1.93 -25.95 32.10
CA LEU A 766 3.37 -25.74 32.21
C LEU A 766 4.20 -26.60 31.25
N GLN A 767 3.74 -27.84 31.04
CA GLN A 767 4.33 -28.77 30.10
C GLN A 767 4.20 -28.28 28.66
N GLU A 768 3.08 -27.63 28.31
CA GLU A 768 2.87 -27.07 26.97
C GLU A 768 3.74 -25.82 26.75
N VAL A 769 3.89 -24.97 27.77
CA VAL A 769 4.84 -23.84 27.71
C VAL A 769 6.26 -24.35 27.53
N GLY A 770 6.65 -25.41 28.26
CA GLY A 770 7.96 -26.06 28.11
C GLY A 770 8.20 -26.60 26.70
N SER A 771 7.24 -27.34 26.14
CA SER A 771 7.32 -27.88 24.77
C SER A 771 7.45 -26.77 23.73
N MET A 772 6.60 -25.74 23.82
CA MET A 772 6.62 -24.60 22.90
C MET A 772 7.95 -23.84 22.99
N LEU A 773 8.49 -23.62 24.19
CA LEU A 773 9.80 -22.97 24.33
C LEU A 773 10.91 -23.84 23.76
N LEU A 774 10.90 -25.15 24.03
CA LEU A 774 11.90 -26.08 23.50
C LEU A 774 11.91 -26.09 21.96
N GLU A 775 10.73 -26.15 21.33
CA GLU A 775 10.59 -26.07 19.87
C GLU A 775 11.24 -24.80 19.31
N LYS A 776 10.99 -23.64 19.93
CA LYS A 776 11.60 -22.36 19.52
C LYS A 776 13.11 -22.33 19.74
N LEU A 777 13.62 -22.94 20.80
CA LEU A 777 15.06 -23.02 21.05
C LEU A 777 15.77 -23.89 20.01
N VAL A 778 15.20 -25.06 19.71
CA VAL A 778 15.72 -25.95 18.67
C VAL A 778 15.69 -25.25 17.31
N ALA A 779 14.61 -24.55 16.99
CA ALA A 779 14.51 -23.76 15.76
C ALA A 779 15.59 -22.66 15.68
N ALA A 780 15.96 -22.04 16.80
CA ALA A 780 17.06 -21.07 16.88
C ALA A 780 18.47 -21.72 16.81
N GLY A 781 18.55 -23.04 16.60
CA GLY A 781 19.80 -23.80 16.53
C GLY A 781 20.46 -24.01 17.89
N ILE A 782 19.72 -23.89 18.99
CA ILE A 782 20.21 -24.18 20.34
C ILE A 782 20.17 -25.70 20.56
N GLY A 783 21.28 -26.27 21.00
CA GLY A 783 21.49 -27.72 21.08
C GLY A 783 22.46 -28.27 20.03
N ASN A 784 22.81 -27.47 19.01
CA ASN A 784 23.87 -27.79 18.05
C ASN A 784 25.28 -27.68 18.65
N ARG A 785 25.38 -27.04 19.82
CA ARG A 785 26.59 -26.86 20.63
C ARG A 785 26.25 -27.11 22.11
N PRO A 786 27.23 -27.27 23.01
CA PRO A 786 26.96 -27.41 24.44
C PRO A 786 26.02 -26.31 24.96
N VAL A 787 24.99 -26.69 25.73
CA VAL A 787 23.98 -25.77 26.27
C VAL A 787 24.02 -25.75 27.79
N VAL A 788 24.02 -24.55 28.37
CA VAL A 788 23.91 -24.33 29.81
C VAL A 788 22.60 -23.62 30.11
N PHE A 789 21.72 -24.25 30.89
CA PHE A 789 20.49 -23.60 31.36
C PHE A 789 20.72 -22.98 32.74
N VAL A 790 20.43 -21.68 32.87
CA VAL A 790 20.46 -20.94 34.13
C VAL A 790 19.03 -20.64 34.55
N THR A 791 18.61 -21.17 35.70
CA THR A 791 17.20 -21.15 36.12
C THR A 791 17.03 -20.55 37.52
N HIS A 792 16.07 -19.64 37.72
CA HIS A 792 15.76 -19.08 39.05
C HIS A 792 14.86 -20.01 39.88
N ARG A 793 14.90 -19.93 41.23
CA ARG A 793 14.31 -20.86 42.25
C ARG A 793 12.83 -21.31 42.11
N SER A 794 12.09 -20.83 41.12
CA SER A 794 10.73 -21.30 40.78
C SER A 794 10.60 -21.68 39.30
N CYS A 795 11.70 -22.09 38.67
CA CYS A 795 11.73 -22.67 37.34
C CYS A 795 11.43 -24.16 37.37
N ILE A 796 10.84 -24.61 36.28
CA ILE A 796 10.20 -25.90 36.16
C ILE A 796 11.25 -26.92 35.77
N LYS A 797 11.69 -27.71 36.75
CA LYS A 797 12.59 -28.87 36.54
C LYS A 797 11.88 -30.12 36.00
N GLN A 798 10.73 -29.98 35.34
CA GLN A 798 10.04 -31.12 34.71
C GLN A 798 10.21 -31.07 33.19
N ARG A 799 11.34 -31.60 32.71
CA ARG A 799 11.70 -31.84 31.30
C ARG A 799 11.80 -30.58 30.40
N LEU A 800 12.70 -29.67 30.75
CA LEU A 800 13.64 -29.11 29.76
C LEU A 800 14.89 -29.99 29.77
#